data_AF-A0A1H6EZY2-F1
#
_entry.id   AF-A0A1H6EZY2-F1
#
_cell.length_a   1.000
_cell.length_b   1.000
_cell.length_c   1.000
_cell.angle_alpha   90.00
_cell.angle_beta   90.00
_cell.angle_gamma   90.00
#
_symmetry.space_group_name_H-M   'P 1'
#
loop_
_entity.id
_entity.type
_entity.pdbx_description
1 polymer ?
#
loop_
_entity_poly.entity_id
_entity_poly.type
_entity_poly.pdbx_seq_one_letter_code
_entity_poly.pdbx_strand_id
1 'polypeptide(L)'
;MIEPGWTRGPGGPIVQIMRIFAALAIAAVLLPLSPAAAHGAAAEPGSATVVPVQVTGDPAKRFNLILMGDGYTEAEQARFQSDADRHLNVMWSIEPFKSYRNYINVYRVDIVSGESGISCDPGLDAPRRITPLSMGFWGRCNPASVQRLITMDNAAAIRYADLVTGTTSGNRQILALGNSTTYGGAGGTYATASGSNSMSALISPHELGHSLGGLQDEYDYYQRGVPGGPYTGPEPSSAHHTLLTEQQMRDQRRKWWRWLGEPSESGGPIARYEGGLYATTGVWRPSAHSMMKTLGYYFDQVSREVMVQRITAKTMVIQDSTPTGAPVGADRVLWVEPMRPVGHALTTTWNVDGANLPGDRDTLDLRTLGLAPGTHTVTATVADPTEFVRDPAIKAAISRTRTWTVDTAITTPPDGAEPAIVSSTPTDRPLGRDDVVYVETTHPAKAVPEVTWTLNGERYTGTDLDLGALNLAAGTHTLTAALGGRTLTWTIDATGPGTRYELSAPLARHGDTYVYNGPFSMRLTGSDDRDGYVVSESRVDGDGWFNYFGWPTSSALPWTFTEQGTVIDSLTYGKLPRGRHEIEYRSIDAAGNYGRAGRFTVTTIAPPPACTRTVTGVHRGPLTVAGGVTCLDDAQVTGAVTVRPGASLVVDGGRITGALNAVRPAEIHLLGARVTGALAVNGAGSLTVVGTEVRGAALLTGNTAPILAGSTVKGALACAGNTPAPVDLGVPNTIKGAGQCAGLAPGPRGRAYEAVQHVAQ
;
A
#
# COMPACT_ATOMS: atom_id res chain seq x y z
N MET A 1 22.92 41.04 -35.58
CA MET A 1 22.71 41.51 -36.97
C MET A 1 21.22 41.39 -37.26
N ILE A 2 20.60 42.53 -37.60
CA ILE A 2 19.27 42.70 -38.24
C ILE A 2 18.04 42.62 -37.31
N GLU A 3 17.55 43.81 -36.91
CA GLU A 3 16.11 44.13 -36.69
C GLU A 3 15.38 44.29 -38.04
N PRO A 4 14.03 44.32 -38.11
CA PRO A 4 13.19 45.53 -37.82
C PRO A 4 11.86 45.15 -37.09
N GLY A 5 11.11 45.99 -36.34
CA GLY A 5 10.92 47.44 -36.29
C GLY A 5 9.54 47.80 -36.87
N TRP A 6 8.51 48.11 -36.05
CA TRP A 6 7.31 48.89 -36.46
C TRP A 6 6.70 49.67 -35.28
N THR A 7 6.32 50.92 -35.58
CA THR A 7 6.01 52.03 -34.68
C THR A 7 4.52 52.37 -34.57
N ARG A 8 4.19 53.11 -33.50
CA ARG A 8 2.90 53.69 -33.06
C ARG A 8 2.16 54.57 -34.08
N GLY A 9 0.85 54.74 -33.85
CA GLY A 9 0.07 55.92 -34.25
C GLY A 9 -1.10 56.22 -33.27
N PRO A 10 -1.61 57.48 -33.19
CA PRO A 10 -2.17 58.08 -31.97
C PRO A 10 -3.60 58.66 -32.08
N GLY A 11 -4.19 59.15 -30.97
CA GLY A 11 -5.30 60.12 -31.01
C GLY A 11 -6.24 60.12 -29.79
N GLY A 12 -6.23 61.20 -28.98
CA GLY A 12 -7.27 61.53 -27.98
C GLY A 12 -8.48 62.26 -28.61
N PRO A 13 -9.21 63.20 -27.94
CA PRO A 13 -9.35 63.48 -26.50
C PRO A 13 -10.78 63.97 -26.04
N ILE A 14 -10.99 64.20 -24.71
CA ILE A 14 -11.81 65.26 -24.02
C ILE A 14 -13.37 65.24 -24.20
N VAL A 15 -14.24 65.27 -23.15
CA VAL A 15 -14.87 66.40 -22.37
C VAL A 15 -15.88 65.74 -21.39
N GLN A 16 -15.79 65.87 -20.04
CA GLN A 16 -16.48 66.85 -19.15
C GLN A 16 -18.04 66.74 -19.18
N ILE A 17 -18.88 66.89 -18.15
CA ILE A 17 -18.93 67.58 -16.84
C ILE A 17 -20.26 67.11 -16.17
N MET A 18 -20.33 66.95 -14.84
CA MET A 18 -21.26 67.73 -13.98
C MET A 18 -21.11 67.42 -12.49
N ARG A 19 -20.88 68.47 -11.72
CA ARG A 19 -20.81 68.54 -10.25
C ARG A 19 -22.16 68.97 -9.70
N ILE A 20 -22.54 68.48 -8.51
CA ILE A 20 -23.34 69.26 -7.55
C ILE A 20 -22.70 69.09 -6.17
N PHE A 21 -22.45 70.24 -5.53
CA PHE A 21 -21.92 70.40 -4.18
C PHE A 21 -23.04 70.35 -3.12
N ALA A 22 -22.76 69.75 -1.97
CA ALA A 22 -23.30 70.19 -0.68
C ALA A 22 -22.28 69.84 0.42
N ALA A 23 -22.05 70.79 1.32
CA ALA A 23 -20.91 70.86 2.23
C ALA A 23 -21.31 70.58 3.70
N LEU A 24 -20.25 70.41 4.52
CA LEU A 24 -20.18 70.36 5.99
C LEU A 24 -20.64 69.07 6.69
N ALA A 25 -19.72 68.33 7.31
CA ALA A 25 -19.17 68.62 8.64
C ALA A 25 -18.08 67.59 8.99
N ILE A 26 -16.97 68.08 9.51
CA ILE A 26 -15.77 67.31 9.88
C ILE A 26 -16.04 66.56 11.19
N ALA A 27 -16.06 65.24 11.13
CA ALA A 27 -15.79 64.36 12.27
C ALA A 27 -14.62 63.45 11.88
N ALA A 28 -13.47 63.69 12.51
CA ALA A 28 -12.28 62.88 12.32
C ALA A 28 -12.51 61.48 12.88
N VAL A 29 -12.81 60.53 12.01
CA VAL A 29 -12.68 59.09 12.29
C VAL A 29 -11.38 58.64 11.65
N LEU A 30 -10.38 58.36 12.49
CA LEU A 30 -9.20 57.57 12.12
C LEU A 30 -9.69 56.16 11.79
N LEU A 31 -10.01 55.90 10.52
CA LEU A 31 -10.08 54.56 9.99
C LEU A 31 -8.64 54.02 9.88
N PRO A 32 -8.33 52.82 10.40
CA PRO A 32 -7.07 52.18 10.06
C PRO A 32 -7.10 51.92 8.54
N LEU A 33 -6.16 52.53 7.83
CA LEU A 33 -5.80 52.09 6.48
C LEU A 33 -5.37 50.63 6.63
N SER A 34 -6.26 49.70 6.28
CA SER A 34 -5.86 48.32 6.04
C SER A 34 -4.75 48.36 4.97
N PRO A 35 -3.59 47.72 5.18
CA PRO A 35 -2.62 47.60 4.12
C PRO A 35 -3.31 46.88 2.98
N ALA A 36 -3.34 47.51 1.80
CA ALA A 36 -3.76 46.85 0.58
C ALA A 36 -2.99 45.52 0.51
N ALA A 37 -3.73 44.41 0.47
CA ALA A 37 -3.14 43.10 0.25
C ALA A 37 -2.34 43.19 -1.05
N ALA A 38 -1.01 43.16 -0.92
CA ALA A 38 -0.13 43.00 -2.05
C ALA A 38 -0.56 41.70 -2.74
N HIS A 39 -1.17 41.83 -3.92
CA HIS A 39 -1.36 40.69 -4.79
C HIS A 39 0.07 40.26 -5.17
N GLY A 40 0.54 39.17 -4.56
CA GLY A 40 1.85 38.62 -4.88
C GLY A 40 1.92 38.36 -6.39
N ALA A 41 3.03 38.78 -7.02
CA ALA A 41 3.28 38.45 -8.41
C ALA A 41 3.32 36.93 -8.57
N ALA A 42 2.72 36.43 -9.65
CA ALA A 42 2.78 35.02 -10.06
C ALA A 42 4.23 34.53 -10.11
N ALA A 43 4.49 33.34 -9.58
CA ALA A 43 5.81 32.74 -9.60
C ALA A 43 6.20 32.31 -11.03
N GLU A 44 7.39 32.71 -11.47
CA GLU A 44 7.86 32.41 -12.84
C GLU A 44 8.25 30.93 -13.02
N PRO A 45 8.14 30.36 -14.24
CA PRO A 45 8.60 29.02 -14.54
C PRO A 45 10.07 28.80 -14.11
N GLY A 46 10.32 27.66 -13.45
CA GLY A 46 11.62 27.30 -12.88
C GLY A 46 11.88 27.91 -11.49
N SER A 47 10.99 28.77 -10.97
CA SER A 47 11.02 29.12 -9.55
C SER A 47 10.77 27.86 -8.70
N ALA A 48 11.49 27.76 -7.60
CA ALA A 48 11.45 26.61 -6.71
C ALA A 48 11.39 27.04 -5.24
N THR A 49 10.52 26.39 -4.47
CA THR A 49 10.44 26.58 -3.01
C THR A 49 10.73 25.26 -2.31
N VAL A 50 11.64 25.27 -1.33
CA VAL A 50 11.89 24.11 -0.47
C VAL A 50 10.92 24.13 0.70
N VAL A 51 10.13 23.07 0.83
CA VAL A 51 9.15 22.88 1.90
C VAL A 51 9.56 21.65 2.72
N PRO A 52 9.95 21.83 3.99
CA PRO A 52 10.12 20.71 4.91
C PRO A 52 8.78 20.00 5.12
N VAL A 53 8.71 18.71 4.83
CA VAL A 53 7.50 17.89 5.04
C VAL A 53 7.63 17.05 6.30
N GLN A 54 8.83 16.51 6.55
CA GLN A 54 9.16 15.80 7.78
C GLN A 54 10.65 16.03 8.07
N VAL A 55 10.98 16.55 9.24
CA VAL A 55 12.37 16.73 9.68
C VAL A 55 12.54 16.11 11.05
N THR A 56 13.29 15.01 11.11
CA THR A 56 13.51 14.22 12.33
C THR A 56 14.91 14.40 12.91
N GLY A 57 15.73 15.26 12.30
CA GLY A 57 17.05 15.65 12.78
C GLY A 57 17.86 16.40 11.71
N ASP A 58 19.11 16.71 12.05
CA ASP A 58 20.04 17.39 11.15
C ASP A 58 20.14 16.64 9.80
N PRO A 59 19.91 17.31 8.65
CA PRO A 59 20.08 16.72 7.32
C PRO A 59 21.42 16.03 7.11
N ALA A 60 22.52 16.48 7.73
CA ALA A 60 23.82 15.85 7.61
C ALA A 60 23.88 14.44 8.23
N LYS A 61 23.03 14.18 9.23
CA LYS A 61 23.01 12.93 10.00
C LYS A 61 21.79 12.03 9.69
N ARG A 62 20.95 12.39 8.72
CA ARG A 62 19.73 11.68 8.32
C ARG A 62 19.82 11.20 6.87
N PHE A 63 19.00 10.20 6.55
CA PHE A 63 18.62 9.96 5.16
C PHE A 63 17.67 11.08 4.72
N ASN A 64 17.91 11.72 3.57
CA ASN A 64 17.08 12.79 3.05
C ASN A 64 16.39 12.35 1.75
N LEU A 65 15.06 12.23 1.77
CA LEU A 65 14.26 12.05 0.57
C LEU A 65 13.85 13.42 0.03
N ILE A 66 14.30 13.72 -1.19
CA ILE A 66 13.96 14.97 -1.89
C ILE A 66 12.87 14.64 -2.91
N LEU A 67 11.67 15.14 -2.65
CA LEU A 67 10.50 14.98 -3.51
C LEU A 67 10.32 16.24 -4.37
N MET A 68 10.18 16.09 -5.68
CA MET A 68 10.02 17.25 -6.58
C MET A 68 8.97 16.99 -7.65
N GLY A 69 8.31 18.04 -8.10
CA GLY A 69 7.26 17.98 -9.13
C GLY A 69 7.75 18.52 -10.47
N ASP A 70 7.29 17.94 -11.57
CA ASP A 70 7.48 18.48 -12.91
C ASP A 70 6.17 18.46 -13.71
N GLY A 71 5.95 19.46 -14.55
CA GLY A 71 4.70 19.63 -15.29
C GLY A 71 3.53 20.13 -14.42
N TYR A 72 3.79 20.60 -13.19
CA TYR A 72 2.80 21.30 -12.37
C TYR A 72 3.00 22.81 -12.53
N THR A 73 2.03 23.49 -13.11
CA THR A 73 2.02 24.95 -13.19
C THR A 73 1.84 25.58 -11.80
N GLU A 74 1.95 26.90 -11.69
CA GLU A 74 1.69 27.61 -10.43
C GLU A 74 0.30 27.29 -9.87
N ALA A 75 -0.71 27.27 -10.74
CA ALA A 75 -2.10 26.93 -10.38
C ALA A 75 -2.28 25.47 -9.94
N GLU A 76 -1.29 24.60 -10.18
CA GLU A 76 -1.35 23.17 -9.89
C GLU A 76 -0.44 22.75 -8.72
N GLN A 77 0.22 23.69 -8.04
CA GLN A 77 1.10 23.34 -6.91
C GLN A 77 0.33 22.68 -5.75
N ALA A 78 -0.93 23.06 -5.51
CA ALA A 78 -1.77 22.37 -4.54
C ALA A 78 -2.06 20.91 -4.93
N ARG A 79 -2.14 20.62 -6.23
CA ARG A 79 -2.27 19.25 -6.74
C ARG A 79 -0.98 18.46 -6.54
N PHE A 80 0.18 19.07 -6.84
CA PHE A 80 1.48 18.45 -6.55
C PHE A 80 1.62 18.10 -5.07
N GLN A 81 1.24 19.01 -4.18
CA GLN A 81 1.20 18.75 -2.74
C GLN A 81 0.31 17.54 -2.42
N SER A 82 -0.92 17.49 -2.95
CA SER A 82 -1.82 16.37 -2.70
C SER A 82 -1.27 15.04 -3.23
N ASP A 83 -0.60 15.03 -4.39
CA ASP A 83 0.03 13.83 -4.94
C ASP A 83 1.24 13.41 -4.10
N ALA A 84 2.07 14.37 -3.69
CA ALA A 84 3.18 14.14 -2.76
C ALA A 84 2.70 13.52 -1.45
N ASP A 85 1.68 14.09 -0.82
CA ASP A 85 1.13 13.61 0.44
C ASP A 85 0.57 12.19 0.31
N ARG A 86 -0.16 11.89 -0.78
CA ARG A 86 -0.66 10.53 -1.05
C ARG A 86 0.47 9.52 -1.23
N HIS A 87 1.53 9.87 -1.98
CA HIS A 87 2.67 8.99 -2.19
C HIS A 87 3.43 8.70 -0.90
N LEU A 88 3.65 9.73 -0.08
CA LEU A 88 4.30 9.59 1.23
C LEU A 88 3.45 8.73 2.18
N ASN A 89 2.15 8.97 2.26
CA ASN A 89 1.28 8.21 3.17
C ASN A 89 1.21 6.72 2.82
N VAL A 90 1.11 6.37 1.53
CA VAL A 90 1.17 4.97 1.10
C VAL A 90 2.55 4.36 1.40
N MET A 91 3.64 5.09 1.15
CA MET A 91 4.98 4.61 1.50
C MET A 91 5.14 4.38 3.02
N TRP A 92 4.56 5.23 3.87
CA TRP A 92 4.58 5.07 5.33
C TRP A 92 3.71 3.93 5.85
N SER A 93 2.87 3.32 5.01
CA SER A 93 2.14 2.10 5.36
C SER A 93 2.88 0.82 4.96
N ILE A 94 4.05 0.93 4.30
CA ILE A 94 4.81 -0.19 3.75
C ILE A 94 6.11 -0.38 4.52
N GLU A 95 6.41 -1.61 4.95
CA GLU A 95 7.72 -1.93 5.53
C GLU A 95 8.82 -2.01 4.45
N PRO A 96 10.05 -1.54 4.74
CA PRO A 96 10.53 -1.01 6.02
C PRO A 96 10.35 0.52 6.19
N PHE A 97 9.78 1.22 5.22
CA PHE A 97 9.62 2.68 5.31
C PHE A 97 8.76 3.11 6.51
N LYS A 98 7.77 2.30 6.87
CA LYS A 98 6.96 2.46 8.09
C LYS A 98 7.81 2.47 9.37
N SER A 99 8.49 1.36 9.68
CA SER A 99 9.26 1.23 10.92
C SER A 99 10.46 2.19 10.98
N TYR A 100 11.08 2.51 9.84
CA TYR A 100 12.26 3.39 9.76
C TYR A 100 11.92 4.83 9.38
N ARG A 101 10.65 5.24 9.46
CA ARG A 101 10.19 6.59 9.07
C ARG A 101 11.01 7.70 9.71
N ASN A 102 11.44 7.53 10.96
CA ASN A 102 12.25 8.50 11.70
C ASN A 102 13.71 8.64 11.20
N TYR A 103 14.19 7.73 10.35
CA TYR A 103 15.52 7.84 9.75
C TYR A 103 15.54 8.85 8.61
N ILE A 104 14.35 9.25 8.14
CA ILE A 104 14.13 9.93 6.88
C ILE A 104 13.65 11.35 7.15
N ASN A 105 14.42 12.34 6.71
CA ASN A 105 13.90 13.67 6.44
C ASN A 105 13.27 13.69 5.05
N VAL A 106 12.14 14.38 4.92
CA VAL A 106 11.47 14.61 3.64
C VAL A 106 11.40 16.11 3.37
N TYR A 107 11.93 16.49 2.20
CA TYR A 107 11.83 17.84 1.67
C TYR A 107 11.11 17.78 0.33
N ARG A 108 10.07 18.59 0.20
CA ARG A 108 9.40 18.82 -1.07
C ARG A 108 10.02 20.05 -1.74
N VAL A 109 10.29 19.97 -3.03
CA VAL A 109 10.75 21.09 -3.85
C VAL A 109 9.65 21.41 -4.85
N ASP A 110 8.94 22.50 -4.58
CA ASP A 110 7.81 22.99 -5.38
C ASP A 110 8.36 23.77 -6.56
N ILE A 111 8.51 23.09 -7.71
CA ILE A 111 9.05 23.68 -8.92
C ILE A 111 7.89 24.09 -9.84
N VAL A 112 7.80 25.39 -10.14
CA VAL A 112 6.76 25.91 -11.04
C VAL A 112 7.11 25.57 -12.48
N SER A 113 6.26 24.82 -13.16
CA SER A 113 6.39 24.52 -14.59
C SER A 113 5.66 25.56 -15.45
N GLY A 114 6.23 25.90 -16.61
CA GLY A 114 5.55 26.79 -17.57
C GLY A 114 4.42 26.12 -18.35
N GLU A 115 4.40 24.80 -18.38
CA GLU A 115 3.37 23.98 -19.01
C GLU A 115 2.83 22.93 -18.04
N SER A 116 1.53 22.63 -18.17
CA SER A 116 0.90 21.51 -17.47
C SER A 116 1.17 20.20 -18.23
N GLY A 117 1.51 19.16 -17.48
CA GLY A 117 1.81 17.82 -17.99
C GLY A 117 3.28 17.61 -18.37
N ILE A 118 3.62 16.35 -18.66
CA ILE A 118 4.97 15.93 -19.10
C ILE A 118 4.97 15.48 -20.57
N SER A 119 6.15 15.33 -21.16
CA SER A 119 6.27 15.04 -22.60
C SER A 119 5.79 13.63 -22.98
N CYS A 120 5.18 13.51 -24.17
CA CYS A 120 4.77 12.24 -24.78
C CYS A 120 3.81 11.41 -23.91
N ASP A 121 2.88 12.11 -23.26
CA ASP A 121 1.81 11.55 -22.43
C ASP A 121 0.45 11.74 -23.11
N PRO A 122 -0.33 10.66 -23.37
CA PRO A 122 -0.07 9.25 -23.03
C PRO A 122 0.75 8.47 -24.08
N GLY A 123 1.14 9.11 -25.19
CA GLY A 123 1.78 8.46 -26.34
C GLY A 123 2.84 9.33 -27.02
N LEU A 124 3.61 8.72 -27.93
CA LEU A 124 4.68 9.39 -28.69
C LEU A 124 4.18 10.49 -29.64
N ASP A 125 2.90 10.46 -29.98
CA ASP A 125 2.18 11.45 -30.77
C ASP A 125 1.73 12.67 -29.95
N ALA A 126 1.75 12.57 -28.61
CA ALA A 126 1.44 13.68 -27.73
C ALA A 126 2.55 14.76 -27.74
N PRO A 127 2.22 16.02 -27.40
CA PRO A 127 3.17 17.12 -27.42
C PRO A 127 4.41 16.87 -26.55
N ARG A 128 5.54 17.41 -27.00
CA ARG A 128 6.71 17.63 -26.15
C ARG A 128 6.47 18.88 -25.32
N ARG A 129 6.76 18.79 -24.02
CA ARG A 129 6.60 19.85 -23.03
C ARG A 129 7.98 20.37 -22.62
N ILE A 130 8.08 21.67 -22.41
CA ILE A 130 9.27 22.33 -21.87
C ILE A 130 9.03 22.57 -20.39
N THR A 131 9.47 21.61 -19.58
CA THR A 131 9.33 21.64 -18.13
C THR A 131 10.69 21.69 -17.44
N PRO A 132 10.77 22.22 -16.20
CA PRO A 132 12.02 22.38 -15.46
C PRO A 132 12.90 21.13 -15.33
N LEU A 133 12.31 19.94 -15.19
CA LEU A 133 13.03 18.67 -15.14
C LEU A 133 13.00 17.91 -16.48
N SER A 134 12.32 18.46 -17.49
CA SER A 134 12.14 17.84 -18.81
C SER A 134 11.65 16.39 -18.74
N MET A 135 10.72 16.11 -17.82
CA MET A 135 10.15 14.78 -17.67
C MET A 135 9.37 14.35 -18.91
N GLY A 136 9.41 13.06 -19.22
CA GLY A 136 8.61 12.49 -20.28
C GLY A 136 8.63 10.97 -20.30
N PHE A 137 7.54 10.39 -20.78
CA PHE A 137 7.42 8.96 -21.05
C PHE A 137 8.37 8.53 -22.17
N TRP A 138 8.48 7.21 -22.39
CA TRP A 138 9.36 6.63 -23.41
C TRP A 138 10.82 7.08 -23.24
N GLY A 139 11.29 7.29 -22.01
CA GLY A 139 12.63 7.81 -21.75
C GLY A 139 12.88 9.16 -22.45
N ARG A 140 11.97 10.12 -22.29
CA ARG A 140 11.93 11.42 -23.00
C ARG A 140 11.69 11.28 -24.51
N CYS A 141 10.58 10.62 -24.86
CA CYS A 141 10.05 10.51 -26.22
C CYS A 141 10.94 9.72 -27.20
N ASN A 142 11.65 8.70 -26.71
CA ASN A 142 12.42 7.78 -27.55
C ASN A 142 11.55 6.59 -27.97
N PRO A 143 11.21 6.43 -29.27
CA PRO A 143 10.37 5.33 -29.75
C PRO A 143 10.96 3.93 -29.55
N ALA A 144 12.27 3.83 -29.27
CA ALA A 144 12.92 2.55 -28.93
C ALA A 144 12.84 2.20 -27.43
N SER A 145 12.31 3.09 -26.59
CA SER A 145 12.15 2.86 -25.15
C SER A 145 10.83 2.15 -24.83
N VAL A 146 10.68 1.67 -23.60
CA VAL A 146 9.40 1.15 -23.12
C VAL A 146 8.47 2.32 -22.76
N GLN A 147 7.19 2.20 -23.11
CA GLN A 147 6.19 3.27 -22.95
C GLN A 147 6.18 3.86 -21.53
N ARG A 148 6.11 3.00 -20.51
CA ARG A 148 5.97 3.37 -19.10
C ARG A 148 7.19 4.04 -18.46
N LEU A 149 8.33 4.08 -19.16
CA LEU A 149 9.57 4.62 -18.61
C LEU A 149 9.51 6.15 -18.60
N ILE A 150 9.28 6.71 -17.41
CA ILE A 150 9.40 8.15 -17.18
C ILE A 150 10.85 8.45 -16.83
N THR A 151 11.50 9.38 -17.53
CA THR A 151 12.83 9.86 -17.13
C THR A 151 12.86 11.36 -17.07
N MET A 152 13.88 11.90 -16.39
CA MET A 152 14.09 13.33 -16.18
C MET A 152 15.52 13.73 -16.53
N ASP A 153 15.78 15.03 -16.63
CA ASP A 153 17.13 15.58 -16.62
C ASP A 153 17.71 15.53 -15.19
N ASN A 154 18.62 14.58 -14.97
CA ASN A 154 19.27 14.39 -13.66
C ASN A 154 20.10 15.61 -13.23
N ALA A 155 20.69 16.37 -14.16
CA ALA A 155 21.44 17.56 -13.80
C ALA A 155 20.50 18.66 -13.31
N ALA A 156 19.31 18.79 -13.91
CA ALA A 156 18.27 19.68 -13.40
C ALA A 156 17.78 19.25 -12.01
N ALA A 157 17.47 17.98 -11.83
CA ALA A 157 17.04 17.43 -10.55
C ALA A 157 18.07 17.67 -9.43
N ILE A 158 19.36 17.47 -9.72
CA ILE A 158 20.45 17.74 -8.77
C ILE A 158 20.49 19.23 -8.40
N ARG A 159 20.40 20.16 -9.37
CA ARG A 159 20.40 21.61 -9.09
C ARG A 159 19.27 22.01 -8.14
N TYR A 160 18.07 21.46 -8.33
CA TYR A 160 16.95 21.74 -7.43
C TYR A 160 17.10 21.04 -6.08
N ALA A 161 17.64 19.82 -6.04
CA ALA A 161 17.92 19.13 -4.78
C ALA A 161 19.00 19.83 -3.95
N ASP A 162 19.95 20.52 -4.59
CA ASP A 162 21.01 21.31 -3.92
C ASP A 162 20.47 22.56 -3.20
N LEU A 163 19.21 22.96 -3.45
CA LEU A 163 18.53 23.97 -2.65
C LEU A 163 18.27 23.50 -1.21
N VAL A 164 18.27 22.18 -0.97
CA VAL A 164 18.10 21.59 0.36
C VAL A 164 19.45 21.50 1.06
N THR A 165 19.75 22.55 1.84
CA THR A 165 21.01 22.71 2.56
C THR A 165 21.25 21.59 3.58
N GLY A 166 22.52 21.21 3.80
CA GLY A 166 22.91 20.16 4.74
C GLY A 166 22.80 18.73 4.20
N THR A 167 22.20 18.55 3.02
CA THR A 167 22.16 17.26 2.32
C THR A 167 23.41 17.05 1.45
N THR A 168 23.72 15.80 1.16
CA THR A 168 24.80 15.39 0.25
C THR A 168 24.29 14.31 -0.71
N SER A 169 25.00 14.07 -1.81
CA SER A 169 24.68 12.92 -2.69
C SER A 169 24.78 11.57 -1.96
N GLY A 170 25.62 11.49 -0.92
CA GLY A 170 25.79 10.29 -0.11
C GLY A 170 24.55 9.96 0.72
N ASN A 171 23.91 10.95 1.34
CA ASN A 171 22.80 10.76 2.29
C ASN A 171 21.43 11.17 1.74
N ARG A 172 21.31 11.50 0.44
CA ARG A 172 20.02 11.82 -0.18
C ARG A 172 19.59 10.83 -1.26
N GLN A 173 18.29 10.83 -1.55
CA GLN A 173 17.65 10.16 -2.68
C GLN A 173 16.62 11.12 -3.29
N ILE A 174 16.52 11.16 -4.62
CA ILE A 174 15.52 11.98 -5.31
C ILE A 174 14.39 11.08 -5.79
N LEU A 175 13.15 11.55 -5.58
CA LEU A 175 11.92 11.06 -6.18
C LEU A 175 11.25 12.23 -6.93
N ALA A 176 11.05 12.11 -8.23
CA ALA A 176 10.36 13.12 -9.03
C ALA A 176 8.98 12.64 -9.49
N LEU A 177 7.95 13.45 -9.30
CA LEU A 177 6.58 13.17 -9.74
C LEU A 177 6.27 14.01 -10.97
N GLY A 178 5.87 13.37 -12.07
CA GLY A 178 5.39 14.07 -13.27
C GLY A 178 3.88 14.26 -13.22
N ASN A 179 3.37 15.46 -13.49
CA ASN A 179 1.93 15.73 -13.56
C ASN A 179 1.26 14.90 -14.67
N SER A 180 0.78 13.71 -14.32
CA SER A 180 0.21 12.74 -15.26
C SER A 180 -0.70 11.75 -14.53
N THR A 181 -1.77 11.34 -15.21
CA THR A 181 -2.63 10.22 -14.79
C THR A 181 -2.25 8.90 -15.47
N THR A 182 -1.34 8.93 -16.44
CA THR A 182 -0.87 7.75 -17.17
C THR A 182 0.08 6.94 -16.29
N TYR A 183 -0.06 5.62 -16.33
CA TYR A 183 0.79 4.73 -15.55
C TYR A 183 2.24 4.75 -16.05
N GLY A 184 3.18 5.08 -15.17
CA GLY A 184 4.60 4.99 -15.45
C GLY A 184 5.48 5.47 -14.30
N GLY A 185 6.75 5.11 -14.42
CA GLY A 185 7.81 5.36 -13.45
C GLY A 185 9.13 4.81 -13.97
N ALA A 186 10.20 5.11 -13.24
CA ALA A 186 11.50 4.50 -13.48
C ALA A 186 12.39 4.57 -12.23
N GLY A 187 13.15 3.51 -12.04
CA GLY A 187 14.20 3.38 -11.06
C GLY A 187 15.56 3.41 -11.73
N GLY A 188 16.54 3.99 -11.06
CA GLY A 188 17.90 4.18 -11.58
C GLY A 188 18.77 4.81 -10.53
N THR A 189 19.52 5.87 -10.85
CA THR A 189 20.15 6.68 -9.78
C THR A 189 19.10 7.40 -8.94
N TYR A 190 18.01 7.84 -9.59
CA TYR A 190 16.87 8.53 -8.97
C TYR A 190 15.57 7.88 -9.42
N ALA A 191 14.56 8.00 -8.56
CA ALA A 191 13.24 7.44 -8.82
C ALA A 191 12.35 8.49 -9.50
N THR A 192 11.49 8.04 -10.41
CA THR A 192 10.40 8.86 -10.95
C THR A 192 9.10 8.10 -10.92
N ALA A 193 7.98 8.81 -10.80
CA ALA A 193 6.65 8.24 -10.92
C ALA A 193 5.70 9.24 -11.57
N SER A 194 4.59 8.75 -12.13
CA SER A 194 3.45 9.60 -12.44
C SER A 194 2.88 10.24 -11.16
N GLY A 195 2.21 11.38 -11.28
CA GLY A 195 1.63 12.07 -10.13
C GLY A 195 0.35 11.40 -9.67
N SER A 196 -0.67 11.36 -10.54
CA SER A 196 -2.07 11.11 -10.15
C SER A 196 -2.66 9.79 -10.68
N ASN A 197 -1.86 8.84 -11.17
CA ASN A 197 -2.37 7.51 -11.53
C ASN A 197 -2.86 6.72 -10.29
N SER A 198 -3.86 5.85 -10.44
CA SER A 198 -4.45 5.07 -9.34
C SER A 198 -3.43 4.18 -8.63
N MET A 199 -2.47 3.62 -9.37
CA MET A 199 -1.38 2.81 -8.82
C MET A 199 -0.14 3.65 -8.45
N SER A 200 -0.14 4.97 -8.68
CA SER A 200 1.11 5.72 -8.69
C SER A 200 1.83 5.81 -7.34
N ALA A 201 1.05 5.88 -6.26
CA ALA A 201 1.60 5.88 -4.91
C ALA A 201 2.33 4.56 -4.58
N LEU A 202 2.01 3.46 -5.28
CA LEU A 202 2.70 2.17 -5.19
C LEU A 202 3.90 2.07 -6.13
N ILE A 203 3.97 2.89 -7.19
CA ILE A 203 5.15 3.00 -8.07
C ILE A 203 6.33 3.56 -7.28
N SER A 204 6.13 4.62 -6.49
CA SER A 204 7.22 5.26 -5.74
C SER A 204 8.06 4.30 -4.87
N PRO A 205 7.49 3.45 -4.00
CA PRO A 205 8.29 2.50 -3.25
C PRO A 205 8.96 1.44 -4.13
N HIS A 206 8.34 0.97 -5.22
CA HIS A 206 8.97 0.07 -6.19
C HIS A 206 10.22 0.71 -6.84
N GLU A 207 10.10 1.94 -7.33
CA GLU A 207 11.21 2.64 -7.99
C GLU A 207 12.32 3.06 -7.01
N LEU A 208 11.97 3.30 -5.74
CA LEU A 208 12.94 3.42 -4.65
C LEU A 208 13.61 2.08 -4.32
N GLY A 209 12.92 0.94 -4.50
CA GLY A 209 13.51 -0.39 -4.45
C GLY A 209 14.71 -0.52 -5.41
N HIS A 210 14.58 -0.02 -6.63
CA HIS A 210 15.72 0.10 -7.54
C HIS A 210 16.72 1.17 -7.10
N SER A 211 16.25 2.40 -6.88
CA SER A 211 17.15 3.56 -6.81
C SER A 211 17.92 3.67 -5.50
N LEU A 212 17.29 3.25 -4.40
CA LEU A 212 17.90 3.15 -3.08
C LEU A 212 18.39 1.72 -2.80
N GLY A 213 17.55 0.73 -3.10
CA GLY A 213 17.81 -0.66 -2.75
C GLY A 213 18.88 -1.34 -3.62
N GLY A 214 18.98 -0.92 -4.89
CA GLY A 214 19.69 -1.68 -5.92
C GLY A 214 19.01 -3.01 -6.24
N LEU A 215 17.72 -3.15 -5.91
CA LEU A 215 16.91 -4.32 -6.24
C LEU A 215 16.70 -4.39 -7.75
N GLN A 216 16.52 -5.60 -8.26
CA GLN A 216 16.18 -5.86 -9.66
C GLN A 216 14.72 -6.29 -9.78
N ASP A 217 14.18 -6.18 -10.99
CA ASP A 217 12.81 -6.60 -11.27
C ASP A 217 12.66 -8.11 -11.17
N GLU A 218 11.62 -8.53 -10.44
CA GLU A 218 11.24 -9.92 -10.24
C GLU A 218 10.17 -10.39 -11.23
N TYR A 219 9.69 -9.49 -12.09
CA TYR A 219 8.80 -9.85 -13.18
C TYR A 219 9.56 -10.45 -14.38
N ASP A 220 8.87 -11.27 -15.17
CA ASP A 220 9.43 -12.21 -16.15
C ASP A 220 9.23 -11.76 -17.62
N TYR A 221 9.01 -10.46 -17.83
CA TYR A 221 8.80 -9.84 -19.15
C TYR A 221 9.50 -8.49 -19.24
N TYR A 222 10.06 -8.12 -20.39
CA TYR A 222 10.58 -6.75 -20.57
C TYR A 222 9.47 -5.79 -21.00
N GLN A 223 8.71 -6.19 -22.03
CA GLN A 223 7.54 -5.50 -22.55
C GLN A 223 6.27 -6.27 -22.15
N ARG A 224 5.24 -5.58 -21.67
CA ARG A 224 3.99 -6.25 -21.26
C ARG A 224 3.36 -6.96 -22.45
N GLY A 225 2.86 -8.17 -22.23
CA GLY A 225 2.28 -9.02 -23.28
C GLY A 225 3.31 -9.78 -24.12
N VAL A 226 4.61 -9.58 -23.89
CA VAL A 226 5.69 -10.31 -24.54
C VAL A 226 6.42 -11.15 -23.48
N PRO A 227 6.21 -12.48 -23.45
CA PRO A 227 6.89 -13.35 -22.50
C PRO A 227 8.42 -13.25 -22.63
N GLY A 228 9.11 -13.30 -21.50
CA GLY A 228 10.56 -13.39 -21.46
C GLY A 228 11.06 -14.72 -22.02
N GLY A 229 12.23 -14.70 -22.67
CA GLY A 229 12.95 -15.92 -23.02
C GLY A 229 13.55 -16.63 -21.79
N PRO A 230 14.25 -17.76 -21.98
CA PRO A 230 15.02 -18.38 -20.91
C PRO A 230 16.20 -17.50 -20.50
N TYR A 231 16.48 -17.44 -19.20
CA TYR A 231 17.68 -16.80 -18.69
C TYR A 231 18.91 -17.65 -19.04
N THR A 232 19.90 -17.06 -19.73
CA THR A 232 21.15 -17.73 -20.15
C THR A 232 22.39 -17.14 -19.50
N GLY A 233 22.21 -16.23 -18.54
CA GLY A 233 23.31 -15.58 -17.83
C GLY A 233 23.92 -16.47 -16.73
N PRO A 234 25.01 -16.02 -16.10
CA PRO A 234 25.58 -16.65 -14.92
C PRO A 234 24.68 -16.43 -13.69
N GLU A 235 25.05 -17.02 -12.55
CA GLU A 235 24.38 -16.76 -11.26
C GLU A 235 24.22 -15.23 -11.02
N PRO A 236 22.98 -14.71 -10.89
CA PRO A 236 22.74 -13.29 -10.72
C PRO A 236 23.48 -12.72 -9.52
N SER A 237 23.90 -11.45 -9.58
CA SER A 237 24.54 -10.78 -8.45
C SER A 237 23.55 -10.28 -7.41
N SER A 238 22.28 -10.08 -7.78
CA SER A 238 21.23 -9.61 -6.87
C SER A 238 20.94 -10.62 -5.76
N ALA A 239 20.47 -10.12 -4.62
CA ALA A 239 20.18 -10.94 -3.44
C ALA A 239 18.96 -11.84 -3.64
N HIS A 240 18.01 -11.40 -4.46
CA HIS A 240 16.68 -11.99 -4.68
C HIS A 240 16.49 -12.67 -6.06
N HIS A 241 17.57 -13.01 -6.75
CA HIS A 241 17.51 -13.90 -7.92
C HIS A 241 18.57 -14.99 -7.81
N THR A 242 18.28 -16.21 -8.25
CA THR A 242 19.22 -17.34 -8.16
C THR A 242 19.04 -18.35 -9.27
N LEU A 243 20.08 -19.12 -9.60
CA LEU A 243 20.02 -20.37 -10.37
C LEU A 243 20.11 -21.61 -9.48
N LEU A 244 20.46 -21.42 -8.20
CA LEU A 244 20.66 -22.49 -7.23
C LEU A 244 19.36 -23.20 -6.87
N THR A 245 19.43 -24.49 -6.55
CA THR A 245 18.34 -25.20 -5.86
C THR A 245 18.23 -24.74 -4.40
N GLU A 246 17.08 -24.96 -3.78
CA GLU A 246 16.93 -24.68 -2.34
C GLU A 246 17.94 -25.45 -1.49
N GLN A 247 18.23 -26.70 -1.86
CA GLN A 247 19.28 -27.49 -1.20
C GLN A 247 20.66 -26.84 -1.36
N GLN A 248 21.02 -26.42 -2.58
CA GLN A 248 22.29 -25.73 -2.82
C GLN A 248 22.37 -24.39 -2.06
N MET A 249 21.27 -23.63 -1.96
CA MET A 249 21.23 -22.40 -1.16
C MET A 249 21.52 -22.71 0.32
N ARG A 250 20.92 -23.77 0.87
CA ARG A 250 21.16 -24.21 2.26
C ARG A 250 22.59 -24.69 2.48
N ASP A 251 23.07 -25.58 1.61
CA ASP A 251 24.40 -26.19 1.71
C ASP A 251 25.52 -25.14 1.58
N GLN A 252 25.37 -24.22 0.62
CA GLN A 252 26.34 -23.16 0.36
C GLN A 252 26.14 -21.93 1.25
N ARG A 253 25.02 -21.84 1.98
CA ARG A 253 24.59 -20.67 2.76
C ARG A 253 24.59 -19.38 1.93
N ARG A 254 24.04 -19.45 0.71
CA ARG A 254 23.97 -18.32 -0.25
C ARG A 254 22.54 -17.83 -0.44
N LYS A 255 22.41 -16.59 -0.93
CA LYS A 255 21.11 -15.96 -1.25
C LYS A 255 20.19 -15.93 -0.02
N TRP A 256 18.92 -16.25 -0.17
CA TRP A 256 17.91 -16.16 0.89
C TRP A 256 17.72 -17.46 1.68
N TRP A 257 18.77 -18.30 1.80
CA TRP A 257 18.67 -19.57 2.52
C TRP A 257 18.13 -19.45 3.96
N ARG A 258 18.35 -18.31 4.62
CA ARG A 258 17.85 -17.99 5.98
C ARG A 258 16.35 -17.71 6.04
N TRP A 259 15.73 -17.46 4.90
CA TRP A 259 14.32 -17.11 4.77
C TRP A 259 13.48 -18.29 4.25
N LEU A 260 14.10 -19.32 3.66
CA LEU A 260 13.39 -20.46 3.07
C LEU A 260 12.43 -21.14 4.05
N GLY A 261 11.14 -21.13 3.70
CA GLY A 261 10.02 -21.72 4.44
C GLY A 261 9.19 -20.70 5.25
N GLU A 262 9.64 -19.46 5.37
CA GLU A 262 8.92 -18.45 6.13
C GLU A 262 7.68 -17.92 5.38
N PRO A 263 6.51 -17.81 6.02
CA PRO A 263 5.35 -17.15 5.43
C PRO A 263 5.66 -15.69 5.05
N SER A 264 5.38 -15.30 3.81
CA SER A 264 5.52 -13.94 3.33
C SER A 264 4.25 -13.13 3.54
N GLU A 265 4.41 -11.88 3.98
CA GLU A 265 3.31 -10.90 4.03
C GLU A 265 2.74 -10.61 2.64
N SER A 266 3.56 -10.80 1.60
CA SER A 266 3.17 -10.71 0.20
C SER A 266 2.46 -11.97 -0.30
N GLY A 267 2.44 -13.07 0.45
CA GLY A 267 1.73 -14.30 0.13
C GLY A 267 2.65 -15.52 -0.08
N GLY A 268 2.17 -16.69 0.35
CA GLY A 268 2.93 -17.95 0.29
C GLY A 268 4.20 -17.98 1.16
N PRO A 269 4.94 -19.10 1.20
CA PRO A 269 6.24 -19.16 1.85
C PRO A 269 7.35 -18.56 0.98
N ILE A 270 8.43 -18.07 1.58
CA ILE A 270 9.68 -17.80 0.87
C ILE A 270 10.27 -19.14 0.41
N ALA A 271 10.45 -19.29 -0.88
CA ALA A 271 10.88 -20.52 -1.53
C ALA A 271 11.65 -20.17 -2.82
N ARG A 272 11.54 -21.00 -3.86
CA ARG A 272 12.13 -20.76 -5.16
C ARG A 272 11.07 -20.76 -6.26
N TYR A 273 10.69 -19.57 -6.73
CA TYR A 273 9.65 -19.36 -7.75
C TYR A 273 10.29 -19.01 -9.09
N GLU A 274 9.98 -19.76 -10.15
CA GLU A 274 10.60 -19.54 -11.46
C GLU A 274 10.09 -18.25 -12.09
N GLY A 275 10.98 -17.55 -12.80
CA GLY A 275 10.73 -16.26 -13.45
C GLY A 275 11.28 -15.08 -12.66
N GLY A 276 11.87 -14.13 -13.39
CA GLY A 276 12.49 -12.90 -12.88
C GLY A 276 13.52 -12.37 -13.87
N LEU A 277 14.07 -11.17 -13.66
CA LEU A 277 15.02 -10.54 -14.60
C LEU A 277 14.52 -10.52 -16.05
N TYR A 278 13.22 -10.32 -16.24
CA TYR A 278 12.56 -10.32 -17.55
C TYR A 278 12.61 -11.66 -18.31
N ALA A 279 12.93 -12.76 -17.62
CA ALA A 279 13.01 -14.11 -18.17
C ALA A 279 11.95 -15.01 -17.52
N THR A 280 11.23 -15.78 -18.34
CA THR A 280 10.15 -16.68 -17.87
C THR A 280 10.69 -17.95 -17.23
N THR A 281 11.85 -18.43 -17.68
CA THR A 281 12.44 -19.70 -17.23
C THR A 281 13.93 -19.57 -16.96
N GLY A 282 14.47 -20.50 -16.17
CA GLY A 282 15.91 -20.60 -15.94
C GLY A 282 16.49 -19.62 -14.92
N VAL A 283 15.66 -18.84 -14.23
CA VAL A 283 16.05 -18.01 -13.07
C VAL A 283 14.89 -18.00 -12.07
N TRP A 284 15.20 -17.86 -10.78
CA TRP A 284 14.19 -17.93 -9.72
C TRP A 284 14.29 -16.75 -8.75
N ARG A 285 13.13 -16.33 -8.23
CA ARG A 285 12.92 -15.29 -7.22
C ARG A 285 12.43 -15.90 -5.88
N PRO A 286 12.44 -15.15 -4.75
CA PRO A 286 12.19 -15.72 -3.42
C PRO A 286 10.71 -15.95 -3.09
N SER A 287 9.78 -15.24 -3.72
CA SER A 287 8.35 -15.29 -3.35
C SER A 287 7.42 -15.38 -4.56
N ALA A 288 6.19 -15.84 -4.31
CA ALA A 288 5.15 -15.85 -5.33
C ALA A 288 4.83 -14.42 -5.79
N HIS A 289 4.72 -13.50 -4.82
CA HIS A 289 4.44 -12.09 -4.98
C HIS A 289 5.48 -11.24 -4.25
N SER A 290 5.79 -10.07 -4.79
CA SER A 290 6.65 -9.05 -4.19
C SER A 290 6.34 -7.72 -4.85
N MET A 291 6.59 -6.61 -4.16
CA MET A 291 6.57 -5.27 -4.75
C MET A 291 7.48 -5.15 -5.98
N MET A 292 8.58 -5.92 -6.02
CA MET A 292 9.49 -5.98 -7.17
C MET A 292 8.96 -6.80 -8.35
N LYS A 293 7.82 -7.48 -8.18
CA LYS A 293 7.12 -8.24 -9.24
C LYS A 293 5.82 -7.56 -9.64
N THR A 294 4.95 -7.31 -8.67
CA THR A 294 3.58 -6.85 -8.85
C THR A 294 3.26 -5.74 -7.85
N LEU A 295 2.94 -4.54 -8.38
CA LEU A 295 2.51 -3.42 -7.56
C LEU A 295 1.23 -3.78 -6.77
N GLY A 296 1.20 -3.37 -5.50
CA GLY A 296 0.10 -3.64 -4.58
C GLY A 296 0.50 -4.59 -3.45
N TYR A 297 1.40 -5.54 -3.70
CA TYR A 297 1.97 -6.38 -2.65
C TYR A 297 3.15 -5.70 -1.95
N TYR A 298 3.45 -6.14 -0.73
CA TYR A 298 4.63 -5.69 0.02
C TYR A 298 5.93 -6.19 -0.60
N PHE A 299 7.06 -5.60 -0.20
CA PHE A 299 8.35 -6.25 -0.40
C PHE A 299 8.34 -7.61 0.29
N ASP A 300 8.79 -8.64 -0.41
CA ASP A 300 9.12 -9.89 0.27
C ASP A 300 10.27 -9.67 1.27
N GLN A 301 10.45 -10.61 2.19
CA GLN A 301 11.43 -10.45 3.27
C GLN A 301 12.88 -10.27 2.80
N VAL A 302 13.26 -10.85 1.66
CA VAL A 302 14.62 -10.72 1.11
C VAL A 302 14.83 -9.29 0.60
N SER A 303 13.85 -8.77 -0.13
CA SER A 303 13.84 -7.39 -0.60
C SER A 303 13.76 -6.40 0.58
N ARG A 304 12.94 -6.68 1.60
CA ARG A 304 12.83 -5.88 2.84
C ARG A 304 14.16 -5.79 3.59
N GLU A 305 14.88 -6.90 3.74
CA GLU A 305 16.21 -6.94 4.39
C GLU A 305 17.22 -6.03 3.68
N VAL A 306 17.27 -6.08 2.35
CA VAL A 306 18.12 -5.19 1.55
C VAL A 306 17.70 -3.73 1.72
N MET A 307 16.40 -3.44 1.73
CA MET A 307 15.91 -2.07 1.94
C MET A 307 16.28 -1.53 3.33
N VAL A 308 16.17 -2.34 4.39
CA VAL A 308 16.63 -1.95 5.75
C VAL A 308 18.12 -1.60 5.75
N GLN A 309 18.95 -2.43 5.11
CA GLN A 309 20.38 -2.16 4.96
C GLN A 309 20.63 -0.80 4.30
N ARG A 310 19.91 -0.52 3.21
CA ARG A 310 20.14 0.65 2.37
C ARG A 310 19.62 1.94 2.98
N ILE A 311 18.46 1.90 3.66
CA ILE A 311 17.95 3.02 4.45
C ILE A 311 18.93 3.33 5.60
N THR A 312 19.37 2.31 6.33
CA THR A 312 20.29 2.51 7.46
C THR A 312 21.66 3.04 7.01
N ALA A 313 22.15 2.60 5.85
CA ALA A 313 23.41 3.09 5.29
C ALA A 313 23.39 4.57 4.89
N LYS A 314 22.20 5.18 4.74
CA LYS A 314 22.03 6.61 4.41
C LYS A 314 22.00 7.51 5.66
N THR A 315 22.10 6.95 6.86
CA THR A 315 22.06 7.70 8.13
C THR A 315 23.24 7.33 9.03
N MET A 316 23.40 8.05 10.14
CA MET A 316 24.31 7.68 11.22
C MET A 316 23.55 6.86 12.28
N VAL A 317 23.99 5.63 12.58
CA VAL A 317 23.28 4.81 13.59
C VAL A 317 23.51 5.35 14.99
N ILE A 318 24.70 5.89 15.26
CA ILE A 318 25.00 6.69 16.46
C ILE A 318 25.12 8.14 16.01
N GLN A 319 24.14 8.95 16.40
CA GLN A 319 23.94 10.35 16.02
C GLN A 319 24.93 11.29 16.70
N ASP A 320 25.22 11.01 17.96
CA ASP A 320 26.27 11.67 18.73
C ASP A 320 26.71 10.76 19.89
N SER A 321 27.80 11.10 20.55
CA SER A 321 28.30 10.38 21.72
C SER A 321 29.24 11.22 22.56
N THR A 322 29.57 10.74 23.76
CA THR A 322 30.74 11.27 24.47
C THR A 322 31.96 11.27 23.53
N PRO A 323 32.77 12.35 23.47
CA PRO A 323 33.92 12.42 22.57
C PRO A 323 34.92 11.26 22.81
N THR A 324 35.39 10.63 21.72
CA THR A 324 36.31 9.48 21.77
C THR A 324 37.78 9.87 21.52
N GLY A 325 38.06 11.15 21.22
CA GLY A 325 39.38 11.61 20.76
C GLY A 325 40.45 11.75 21.83
N ALA A 326 40.09 11.62 23.12
CA ALA A 326 41.02 11.70 24.24
C ALA A 326 40.54 10.79 25.39
N PRO A 327 41.45 10.35 26.29
CA PRO A 327 41.05 9.62 27.49
C PRO A 327 40.10 10.42 28.37
N VAL A 328 39.18 9.74 29.04
CA VAL A 328 38.18 10.32 29.93
C VAL A 328 38.31 9.76 31.35
N GLY A 329 37.91 10.55 32.35
CA GLY A 329 37.95 10.12 33.76
C GLY A 329 36.94 9.01 34.07
N ALA A 330 37.27 8.14 35.02
CA ALA A 330 36.35 7.10 35.51
C ALA A 330 35.20 7.67 36.38
N ASP A 331 35.20 8.98 36.65
CA ASP A 331 34.20 9.69 37.45
C ASP A 331 33.09 10.35 36.63
N ARG A 332 32.91 9.93 35.35
CA ARG A 332 31.91 10.48 34.44
C ARG A 332 30.82 9.50 34.01
N VAL A 333 29.79 10.05 33.38
CA VAL A 333 28.81 9.34 32.55
C VAL A 333 29.30 9.34 31.10
N LEU A 334 29.31 8.15 30.49
CA LEU A 334 29.42 7.96 29.05
C LEU A 334 28.02 7.83 28.45
N TRP A 335 27.87 8.24 27.20
CA TRP A 335 26.59 8.19 26.49
C TRP A 335 26.78 8.03 24.99
N VAL A 336 25.76 7.47 24.35
CA VAL A 336 25.54 7.45 22.91
C VAL A 336 24.13 7.94 22.63
N GLU A 337 23.91 8.50 21.44
CA GLU A 337 22.57 8.80 20.92
C GLU A 337 22.29 7.88 19.73
N PRO A 338 21.61 6.75 19.93
CA PRO A 338 21.17 5.90 18.83
C PRO A 338 20.14 6.62 17.94
N MET A 339 20.06 6.19 16.69
CA MET A 339 18.88 6.49 15.87
C MET A 339 17.65 5.74 16.44
N ARG A 340 16.45 6.30 16.27
CA ARG A 340 15.20 5.83 16.87
C ARG A 340 14.17 5.44 15.81
N PRO A 341 14.05 4.16 15.41
CA PRO A 341 12.95 3.70 14.60
C PRO A 341 11.61 3.97 15.28
N VAL A 342 10.52 4.01 14.51
CA VAL A 342 9.17 4.15 15.05
C VAL A 342 8.68 2.83 15.65
N GLY A 343 8.96 1.70 15.00
CA GLY A 343 8.38 0.41 15.38
C GLY A 343 9.13 -0.37 16.48
N HIS A 344 10.33 0.08 16.87
CA HIS A 344 11.17 -0.59 17.87
C HIS A 344 12.33 0.29 18.33
N ALA A 345 12.86 0.01 19.52
CA ALA A 345 14.11 0.62 20.02
C ALA A 345 15.35 -0.13 19.50
N LEU A 346 16.45 0.60 19.29
CA LEU A 346 17.76 -0.02 19.09
C LEU A 346 18.35 -0.49 20.42
N THR A 347 19.23 -1.48 20.39
CA THR A 347 19.88 -2.02 21.59
C THR A 347 21.30 -1.47 21.72
N THR A 348 21.64 -0.89 22.87
CA THR A 348 23.00 -0.46 23.20
C THR A 348 23.67 -1.44 24.17
N THR A 349 24.65 -2.20 23.69
CA THR A 349 25.44 -3.11 24.54
C THR A 349 26.75 -2.44 24.97
N TRP A 350 26.94 -2.28 26.28
CA TRP A 350 28.19 -1.78 26.86
C TRP A 350 29.16 -2.92 27.17
N ASN A 351 30.45 -2.68 26.99
CA ASN A 351 31.52 -3.62 27.30
C ASN A 351 32.70 -2.88 27.95
N VAL A 352 33.29 -3.49 28.99
CA VAL A 352 34.46 -2.99 29.71
C VAL A 352 35.53 -4.07 29.69
N ASP A 353 36.70 -3.76 29.15
CA ASP A 353 37.86 -4.66 29.04
C ASP A 353 37.54 -6.05 28.46
N GLY A 354 36.61 -6.10 27.50
CA GLY A 354 36.19 -7.33 26.84
C GLY A 354 34.99 -8.04 27.50
N ALA A 355 34.49 -7.58 28.65
CA ALA A 355 33.30 -8.13 29.30
C ALA A 355 32.05 -7.26 29.05
N ASN A 356 30.97 -7.88 28.55
CA ASN A 356 29.69 -7.19 28.36
C ASN A 356 29.00 -6.90 29.71
N LEU A 357 28.43 -5.71 29.83
CA LEU A 357 27.59 -5.31 30.96
C LEU A 357 26.12 -5.68 30.70
N PRO A 358 25.33 -5.93 31.74
CA PRO A 358 23.88 -6.15 31.60
C PRO A 358 23.14 -4.83 31.30
N GLY A 359 21.99 -4.96 30.63
CA GLY A 359 21.14 -3.83 30.25
C GLY A 359 21.48 -3.26 28.87
N ASP A 360 20.64 -2.32 28.44
CA ASP A 360 20.63 -1.79 27.07
C ASP A 360 20.53 -0.25 27.02
N ARG A 361 20.77 0.42 28.14
CA ARG A 361 20.67 1.87 28.25
C ARG A 361 21.71 2.58 27.40
N ASP A 362 21.35 3.74 26.90
CA ASP A 362 22.22 4.58 26.06
C ASP A 362 23.25 5.39 26.86
N THR A 363 23.23 5.26 28.19
CA THR A 363 24.17 5.90 29.12
C THR A 363 24.81 4.87 30.05
N LEU A 364 26.08 5.07 30.38
CA LEU A 364 26.83 4.28 31.34
C LEU A 364 27.52 5.20 32.36
N ASP A 365 27.09 5.12 33.62
CA ASP A 365 27.75 5.82 34.72
C ASP A 365 28.95 5.01 35.23
N LEU A 366 30.16 5.44 34.86
CA LEU A 366 31.40 4.72 35.19
C LEU A 366 31.66 4.62 36.69
N ARG A 367 31.11 5.53 37.50
CA ARG A 367 31.26 5.53 38.97
C ARG A 367 30.63 4.29 39.60
N THR A 368 29.65 3.69 38.93
CA THR A 368 28.95 2.50 39.41
C THR A 368 29.75 1.21 39.19
N LEU A 369 30.83 1.26 38.40
CA LEU A 369 31.57 0.07 37.97
C LEU A 369 32.74 -0.31 38.88
N GLY A 370 33.21 0.61 39.74
CA GLY A 370 34.32 0.35 40.65
C GLY A 370 35.61 -0.09 39.95
N LEU A 371 35.96 0.60 38.85
CA LEU A 371 37.14 0.27 38.03
C LEU A 371 38.44 0.33 38.85
N ALA A 372 39.34 -0.62 38.60
CA ALA A 372 40.64 -0.68 39.25
C ALA A 372 41.54 0.50 38.81
N PRO A 373 42.54 0.92 39.61
CA PRO A 373 43.47 1.94 39.16
C PRO A 373 44.21 1.53 37.87
N GLY A 374 44.26 2.45 36.90
CA GLY A 374 44.80 2.23 35.57
C GLY A 374 43.90 2.74 34.45
N THR A 375 44.16 2.21 33.26
CA THR A 375 43.46 2.50 32.02
C THR A 375 42.58 1.33 31.60
N HIS A 376 41.34 1.62 31.21
CA HIS A 376 40.34 0.66 30.78
C HIS A 376 39.84 0.99 29.38
N THR A 377 39.43 -0.04 28.64
CA THR A 377 38.75 0.12 27.36
C THR A 377 37.26 -0.07 27.56
N VAL A 378 36.47 0.97 27.29
CA VAL A 378 35.01 0.89 27.32
C VAL A 378 34.46 1.02 25.91
N THR A 379 33.52 0.17 25.53
CA THR A 379 32.84 0.27 24.24
C THR A 379 31.32 0.24 24.40
N ALA A 380 30.62 0.92 23.48
CA ALA A 380 29.17 0.84 23.31
C ALA A 380 28.88 0.40 21.88
N THR A 381 28.16 -0.70 21.71
CA THR A 381 27.72 -1.19 20.40
C THR A 381 26.21 -1.02 20.29
N VAL A 382 25.78 -0.19 19.34
CA VAL A 382 24.38 0.01 18.97
C VAL A 382 24.03 -0.91 17.82
N ALA A 383 23.00 -1.73 18.00
CA ALA A 383 22.53 -2.69 17.02
C ALA A 383 21.01 -2.65 16.89
N ASP A 384 20.53 -2.98 15.69
CA ASP A 384 19.11 -3.13 15.41
C ASP A 384 18.64 -4.56 15.75
N PRO A 385 17.73 -4.74 16.74
CA PRO A 385 17.27 -6.05 17.15
C PRO A 385 16.20 -6.64 16.22
N THR A 386 15.70 -5.88 15.23
CA THR A 386 14.62 -6.34 14.35
C THR A 386 14.92 -7.68 13.69
N GLU A 387 13.85 -8.47 13.47
CA GLU A 387 13.95 -9.69 12.68
C GLU A 387 13.96 -9.42 11.18
N PHE A 388 13.76 -8.16 10.72
CA PHE A 388 13.84 -7.80 9.30
C PHE A 388 15.21 -8.05 8.68
N VAL A 389 16.26 -8.19 9.51
CA VAL A 389 17.62 -8.53 9.06
C VAL A 389 18.03 -9.83 9.73
N ARG A 390 18.45 -10.81 8.94
CA ARG A 390 18.96 -12.12 9.39
C ARG A 390 20.38 -12.38 8.94
N ASP A 391 20.87 -11.71 7.91
CA ASP A 391 22.25 -11.84 7.47
C ASP A 391 23.20 -11.18 8.49
N PRO A 392 24.12 -11.94 9.12
CA PRO A 392 25.05 -11.39 10.10
C PRO A 392 25.99 -10.34 9.52
N ALA A 393 26.34 -10.41 8.23
CA ALA A 393 27.16 -9.39 7.59
C ALA A 393 26.38 -8.08 7.43
N ILE A 394 25.08 -8.15 7.12
CA ILE A 394 24.21 -6.98 7.11
C ILE A 394 24.05 -6.43 8.53
N LYS A 395 23.75 -7.29 9.52
CA LYS A 395 23.68 -6.87 10.94
C LYS A 395 24.94 -6.13 11.37
N ALA A 396 26.11 -6.69 11.10
CA ALA A 396 27.39 -6.05 11.41
C ALA A 396 27.57 -4.70 10.66
N ALA A 397 27.16 -4.63 9.39
CA ALA A 397 27.26 -3.43 8.57
C ALA A 397 26.33 -2.29 9.02
N ILE A 398 25.21 -2.62 9.68
CA ILE A 398 24.25 -1.65 10.22
C ILE A 398 24.42 -1.39 11.72
N SER A 399 25.26 -2.14 12.43
CA SER A 399 25.66 -1.83 13.80
C SER A 399 26.79 -0.79 13.85
N ARG A 400 26.88 -0.02 14.92
CA ARG A 400 27.99 0.93 15.15
C ARG A 400 28.53 0.80 16.56
N THR A 401 29.85 0.90 16.68
CA THR A 401 30.55 0.87 17.96
C THR A 401 31.26 2.21 18.22
N ARG A 402 31.26 2.63 19.47
CA ARG A 402 32.13 3.70 20.00
C ARG A 402 33.04 3.11 21.06
N THR A 403 34.26 3.62 21.12
CA THR A 403 35.31 3.16 22.03
C THR A 403 35.91 4.34 22.75
N TRP A 404 36.03 4.24 24.06
CA TRP A 404 36.68 5.22 24.91
C TRP A 404 37.81 4.57 25.69
N THR A 405 38.89 5.32 25.84
CA THR A 405 39.92 5.04 26.83
C THR A 405 39.50 5.72 28.13
N VAL A 406 39.24 4.95 29.17
CA VAL A 406 38.93 5.47 30.51
C VAL A 406 40.19 5.40 31.35
N ASP A 407 40.62 6.52 31.91
CA ASP A 407 41.77 6.59 32.80
C ASP A 407 41.31 7.05 34.18
N THR A 408 41.51 6.19 35.18
CA THR A 408 41.16 6.47 36.58
C THR A 408 42.00 7.58 37.21
N ALA A 409 43.15 7.95 36.61
CA ALA A 409 43.95 9.09 37.06
C ALA A 409 43.39 10.45 36.58
N ILE A 410 42.47 10.45 35.62
CA ILE A 410 41.85 11.67 35.09
C ILE A 410 40.62 12.01 35.93
N THR A 411 40.55 13.26 36.38
CA THR A 411 39.33 13.82 36.99
C THR A 411 38.52 14.55 35.94
N THR A 412 37.24 14.20 35.81
CA THR A 412 36.34 14.83 34.84
C THR A 412 36.10 16.30 35.21
N PRO A 413 36.42 17.24 34.29
CA PRO A 413 36.19 18.66 34.52
C PRO A 413 34.70 18.97 34.71
N PRO A 414 34.36 20.01 35.48
CA PRO A 414 33.01 20.56 35.49
C PRO A 414 32.66 21.08 34.08
N ASP A 415 31.50 20.71 33.56
CA ASP A 415 31.00 21.12 32.24
C ASP A 415 29.83 22.11 32.31
N GLY A 416 29.22 22.28 33.48
CA GLY A 416 28.13 23.24 33.71
C GLY A 416 26.85 22.93 32.93
N ALA A 417 26.73 21.72 32.38
CA ALA A 417 25.56 21.30 31.64
C ALA A 417 24.45 20.90 32.61
N GLU A 418 23.29 21.56 32.49
CA GLU A 418 22.10 21.24 33.27
C GLU A 418 21.22 20.21 32.52
N PRO A 419 20.55 19.28 33.22
CA PRO A 419 19.60 18.35 32.61
C PRO A 419 18.42 19.07 31.92
N ALA A 420 18.27 18.90 30.62
CA ALA A 420 17.18 19.46 29.82
C ALA A 420 16.85 18.58 28.62
N ILE A 421 15.64 18.72 28.05
CA ILE A 421 15.25 18.10 26.78
C ILE A 421 15.76 18.97 25.63
N VAL A 422 16.50 18.37 24.69
CA VAL A 422 17.07 19.05 23.52
C VAL A 422 16.36 18.70 22.21
N SER A 423 15.81 17.50 22.09
CA SER A 423 15.06 17.05 20.92
C SER A 423 14.06 15.95 21.31
N SER A 424 13.18 15.58 20.40
CA SER A 424 12.19 14.52 20.66
C SER A 424 11.57 13.98 19.38
N THR A 425 10.77 12.92 19.52
CA THR A 425 9.73 12.60 18.53
C THR A 425 8.87 13.85 18.25
N PRO A 426 8.52 14.16 16.99
CA PRO A 426 7.70 15.32 16.66
C PRO A 426 6.36 15.33 17.42
N THR A 427 5.93 16.51 17.88
CA THR A 427 4.69 16.70 18.65
C THR A 427 3.52 17.21 17.80
N ASP A 428 3.75 17.46 16.51
CA ASP A 428 2.82 18.08 15.56
C ASP A 428 1.89 17.06 14.86
N ARG A 429 2.09 15.77 15.12
CA ARG A 429 1.26 14.67 14.61
C ARG A 429 0.92 13.66 15.70
N PRO A 430 -0.23 12.98 15.60
CA PRO A 430 -0.53 11.86 16.47
C PRO A 430 0.50 10.74 16.31
N LEU A 431 0.78 10.08 17.43
CA LEU A 431 1.59 8.86 17.49
C LEU A 431 0.69 7.64 17.31
N GLY A 432 1.21 6.60 16.65
CA GLY A 432 0.58 5.30 16.60
C GLY A 432 0.60 4.60 17.96
N ARG A 433 -0.32 3.65 18.14
CA ARG A 433 -0.49 2.88 19.38
C ARG A 433 0.72 1.99 19.70
N ASP A 434 1.46 1.61 18.66
CA ASP A 434 2.60 0.68 18.70
C ASP A 434 3.93 1.42 18.46
N ASP A 435 3.93 2.76 18.54
CA ASP A 435 5.12 3.58 18.33
C ASP A 435 6.05 3.56 19.55
N VAL A 436 7.35 3.69 19.30
CA VAL A 436 8.36 4.04 20.31
C VAL A 436 8.59 5.55 20.28
N VAL A 437 8.25 6.21 21.39
CA VAL A 437 8.42 7.66 21.57
C VAL A 437 9.74 7.93 22.27
N TYR A 438 10.43 9.00 21.92
CA TYR A 438 11.71 9.36 22.52
C TYR A 438 11.82 10.85 22.83
N VAL A 439 12.68 11.15 23.81
CA VAL A 439 13.31 12.47 24.01
C VAL A 439 14.83 12.32 24.06
N GLU A 440 15.53 13.26 23.48
CA GLU A 440 16.97 13.43 23.65
C GLU A 440 17.21 14.48 24.74
N THR A 441 18.18 14.23 25.60
CA THR A 441 18.51 15.13 26.72
C THR A 441 19.88 15.75 26.55
N THR A 442 20.18 16.79 27.31
CA THR A 442 21.57 17.20 27.53
C THR A 442 22.35 16.08 28.18
N HIS A 443 23.69 16.13 28.10
CA HIS A 443 24.55 15.08 28.66
C HIS A 443 25.56 15.61 29.69
N PRO A 444 25.12 15.98 30.91
CA PRO A 444 26.02 16.39 31.97
C PRO A 444 27.04 15.30 32.28
N ALA A 445 28.31 15.67 32.37
CA ALA A 445 29.41 14.72 32.50
C ALA A 445 29.31 13.89 33.80
N LYS A 446 28.58 14.34 34.82
CA LYS A 446 28.46 13.68 36.13
C LYS A 446 27.02 13.33 36.54
N ALA A 447 26.05 13.45 35.65
CA ALA A 447 24.66 13.12 35.96
C ALA A 447 23.96 12.48 34.76
N VAL A 448 23.12 11.47 35.03
CA VAL A 448 22.20 10.91 34.04
C VAL A 448 20.87 11.66 34.20
N PRO A 449 20.40 12.41 33.19
CA PRO A 449 19.08 13.04 33.24
C PRO A 449 17.97 12.01 33.39
N GLU A 450 17.06 12.24 34.34
CA GLU A 450 15.87 11.40 34.53
C GLU A 450 14.65 12.08 33.94
N VAL A 451 14.21 11.60 32.77
CA VAL A 451 12.96 12.03 32.15
C VAL A 451 11.79 11.32 32.83
N THR A 452 10.79 12.10 33.24
CA THR A 452 9.52 11.56 33.73
C THR A 452 8.48 11.63 32.63
N TRP A 453 8.02 10.47 32.18
CA TRP A 453 6.85 10.35 31.32
C TRP A 453 5.59 10.27 32.16
N THR A 454 4.50 10.83 31.68
CA THR A 454 3.16 10.64 32.25
C THR A 454 2.19 10.30 31.14
N LEU A 455 1.53 9.14 31.26
CA LEU A 455 0.52 8.66 30.33
C LEU A 455 -0.74 8.33 31.13
N ASN A 456 -1.83 9.06 30.89
CA ASN A 456 -3.09 8.92 31.63
C ASN A 456 -2.94 8.93 33.17
N GLY A 457 -1.92 9.64 33.68
CA GLY A 457 -1.63 9.74 35.13
C GLY A 457 -0.63 8.71 35.67
N GLU A 458 -0.30 7.67 34.91
CA GLU A 458 0.77 6.72 35.26
C GLU A 458 2.14 7.28 34.85
N ARG A 459 3.17 6.99 35.65
CA ARG A 459 4.52 7.50 35.44
C ARG A 459 5.48 6.43 34.96
N TYR A 460 6.31 6.82 33.99
CA TYR A 460 7.38 6.00 33.43
C TYR A 460 8.68 6.81 33.40
N THR A 461 9.81 6.13 33.29
CA THR A 461 11.15 6.75 33.31
C THR A 461 12.02 6.22 32.18
N GLY A 462 12.95 7.03 31.71
CA GLY A 462 13.85 6.69 30.61
C GLY A 462 13.75 7.69 29.47
N THR A 463 14.64 7.61 28.48
CA THR A 463 14.63 8.51 27.32
C THR A 463 13.67 8.05 26.22
N ASP A 464 13.28 6.78 26.24
CA ASP A 464 12.35 6.17 25.29
C ASP A 464 11.16 5.55 26.04
N LEU A 465 9.99 5.48 25.38
CA LEU A 465 8.80 4.80 25.86
C LEU A 465 8.16 4.02 24.71
N ASP A 466 8.18 2.69 24.82
CA ASP A 466 7.51 1.76 23.90
C ASP A 466 6.01 1.69 24.24
N LEU A 467 5.16 2.28 23.40
CA LEU A 467 3.71 2.30 23.61
C LEU A 467 3.07 0.94 23.34
N GLY A 468 3.64 0.14 22.45
CA GLY A 468 3.15 -1.21 22.13
C GLY A 468 3.25 -2.15 23.33
N ALA A 469 4.27 -1.96 24.18
CA ALA A 469 4.42 -2.69 25.44
C ALA A 469 3.33 -2.35 26.49
N LEU A 470 2.66 -1.20 26.37
CA LEU A 470 1.69 -0.69 27.35
C LEU A 470 0.25 -1.18 27.10
N ASN A 471 -0.03 -1.82 25.96
CA ASN A 471 -1.35 -2.35 25.59
C ASN A 471 -2.50 -1.34 25.81
N LEU A 472 -2.35 -0.15 25.24
CA LEU A 472 -3.30 0.94 25.41
C LEU A 472 -4.71 0.54 24.92
N ALA A 473 -5.73 1.01 25.66
CA ALA A 473 -7.11 0.88 25.22
C ALA A 473 -7.34 1.74 23.96
N ALA A 474 -8.33 1.40 23.13
CA ALA A 474 -8.67 2.22 21.98
C ALA A 474 -9.14 3.62 22.42
N GLY A 475 -8.71 4.65 21.71
CA GLY A 475 -9.05 6.05 21.97
C GLY A 475 -7.88 7.01 21.82
N THR A 476 -8.10 8.24 22.27
CA THR A 476 -7.05 9.28 22.31
C THR A 476 -6.41 9.32 23.69
N HIS A 477 -5.09 9.24 23.75
CA HIS A 477 -4.34 9.41 25.00
C HIS A 477 -3.43 10.64 24.93
N THR A 478 -3.15 11.21 26.09
CA THR A 478 -2.17 12.29 26.24
C THR A 478 -0.93 11.75 26.92
N LEU A 479 0.20 11.87 26.24
CA LEU A 479 1.52 11.54 26.76
C LEU A 479 2.28 12.84 27.02
N THR A 480 2.94 12.95 28.16
CA THR A 480 3.85 14.05 28.44
C THR A 480 5.21 13.56 28.88
N ALA A 481 6.28 14.26 28.51
CA ALA A 481 7.62 14.05 29.05
C ALA A 481 8.08 15.33 29.76
N ALA A 482 8.62 15.22 30.96
CA ALA A 482 9.10 16.36 31.74
C ALA A 482 10.56 16.16 32.22
N LEU A 483 11.38 17.19 32.03
CA LEU A 483 12.75 17.30 32.55
C LEU A 483 13.18 18.77 32.55
N GLY A 484 13.90 19.21 33.58
CA GLY A 484 14.48 20.56 33.63
C GLY A 484 13.46 21.70 33.56
N GLY A 485 12.24 21.48 34.06
CA GLY A 485 11.14 22.45 33.98
C GLY A 485 10.47 22.58 32.60
N ARG A 486 10.94 21.84 31.59
CA ARG A 486 10.30 21.73 30.28
C ARG A 486 9.37 20.52 30.26
N THR A 487 8.19 20.69 29.67
CA THR A 487 7.24 19.60 29.41
C THR A 487 6.88 19.58 27.94
N LEU A 488 7.00 18.41 27.31
CA LEU A 488 6.50 18.13 25.97
C LEU A 488 5.21 17.32 26.07
N THR A 489 4.36 17.41 25.04
CA THR A 489 3.07 16.73 25.01
C THR A 489 2.81 16.15 23.62
N TRP A 490 2.36 14.89 23.59
CA TRP A 490 1.93 14.20 22.39
C TRP A 490 0.50 13.72 22.55
N THR A 491 -0.19 13.65 21.41
CA THR A 491 -1.43 12.91 21.28
C THR A 491 -1.10 11.52 20.75
N ILE A 492 -1.55 10.48 21.45
CA ILE A 492 -1.49 9.11 20.94
C ILE A 492 -2.84 8.77 20.34
N ASP A 493 -2.81 8.22 19.15
CA ASP A 493 -3.93 7.55 18.53
C ASP A 493 -3.85 6.04 18.73
N ALA A 494 -4.64 5.55 19.69
CA ALA A 494 -4.79 4.13 19.95
C ALA A 494 -6.03 3.51 19.26
N THR A 495 -6.80 4.30 18.51
CA THR A 495 -7.92 3.78 17.69
C THR A 495 -7.35 3.33 16.35
N GLY A 496 -7.61 2.09 15.95
CA GLY A 496 -7.31 1.64 14.58
C GLY A 496 -8.43 2.03 13.61
N PRO A 497 -8.13 2.21 12.31
CA PRO A 497 -9.13 2.63 11.34
C PRO A 497 -10.20 1.57 11.11
N GLY A 498 -11.38 2.03 10.73
CA GLY A 498 -12.44 1.20 10.18
C GLY A 498 -12.23 0.92 8.69
N THR A 499 -12.84 -0.15 8.18
CA THR A 499 -12.92 -0.42 6.75
C THR A 499 -14.30 -0.93 6.40
N ARG A 500 -14.93 -0.29 5.42
CA ARG A 500 -16.20 -0.75 4.84
C ARG A 500 -15.93 -1.36 3.48
N TYR A 501 -16.73 -2.37 3.15
CA TYR A 501 -16.77 -2.95 1.81
C TYR A 501 -18.15 -2.76 1.19
N GLU A 502 -18.17 -2.57 -0.12
CA GLU A 502 -19.38 -2.57 -0.95
C GLU A 502 -19.19 -3.57 -2.08
N LEU A 503 -20.18 -4.43 -2.30
CA LEU A 503 -20.18 -5.39 -3.40
C LEU A 503 -21.28 -5.06 -4.41
N SER A 504 -21.08 -5.44 -5.67
CA SER A 504 -22.18 -5.49 -6.65
C SER A 504 -23.28 -6.47 -6.18
N ALA A 505 -24.49 -6.35 -6.73
CA ALA A 505 -25.62 -7.17 -6.32
C ALA A 505 -25.34 -8.69 -6.52
N PRO A 506 -25.46 -9.53 -5.48
CA PRO A 506 -25.30 -10.97 -5.59
C PRO A 506 -26.60 -11.65 -6.08
N LEU A 507 -26.49 -12.87 -6.59
CA LEU A 507 -27.65 -13.72 -6.87
C LEU A 507 -28.33 -14.21 -5.59
N ALA A 508 -27.53 -14.50 -4.57
CA ALA A 508 -28.01 -14.94 -3.26
C ALA A 508 -27.00 -14.53 -2.18
N ARG A 509 -27.52 -14.28 -0.97
CA ARG A 509 -26.73 -13.88 0.18
C ARG A 509 -27.28 -14.50 1.46
N HIS A 510 -26.38 -14.89 2.37
CA HIS A 510 -26.71 -15.19 3.76
C HIS A 510 -25.56 -14.74 4.67
N GLY A 511 -25.83 -13.79 5.57
CA GLY A 511 -24.77 -13.14 6.36
C GLY A 511 -23.72 -12.48 5.45
N ASP A 512 -22.46 -12.83 5.63
CA ASP A 512 -21.32 -12.38 4.82
C ASP A 512 -20.91 -13.37 3.73
N THR A 513 -21.81 -14.28 3.34
CA THR A 513 -21.61 -15.20 2.19
C THR A 513 -22.44 -14.73 1.00
N TYR A 514 -21.79 -14.59 -0.16
CA TYR A 514 -22.36 -14.05 -1.40
C TYR A 514 -22.16 -15.03 -2.56
N VAL A 515 -23.18 -15.21 -3.40
CA VAL A 515 -23.11 -16.06 -4.60
C VAL A 515 -23.23 -15.20 -5.86
N TYR A 516 -22.33 -15.40 -6.82
CA TYR A 516 -22.31 -14.70 -8.11
C TYR A 516 -22.19 -15.70 -9.27
N ASN A 517 -22.87 -15.43 -10.38
CA ASN A 517 -22.80 -16.17 -11.66
C ASN A 517 -21.91 -15.50 -12.70
N GLY A 518 -21.14 -14.49 -12.32
CA GLY A 518 -20.43 -13.63 -13.25
C GLY A 518 -19.62 -12.57 -12.49
N PRO A 519 -19.07 -11.58 -13.21
CA PRO A 519 -18.18 -10.63 -12.58
C PRO A 519 -18.87 -9.93 -11.42
N PHE A 520 -18.12 -9.71 -10.34
CA PHE A 520 -18.60 -8.89 -9.23
C PHE A 520 -17.56 -7.84 -8.90
N SER A 521 -18.00 -6.70 -8.39
CA SER A 521 -17.12 -5.60 -8.03
C SER A 521 -17.02 -5.46 -6.51
N MET A 522 -15.86 -5.08 -6.02
CA MET A 522 -15.60 -4.73 -4.62
C MET A 522 -15.05 -3.32 -4.51
N ARG A 523 -15.70 -2.48 -3.70
CA ARG A 523 -15.12 -1.22 -3.21
C ARG A 523 -14.70 -1.40 -1.76
N LEU A 524 -13.50 -0.94 -1.42
CA LEU A 524 -13.10 -0.73 -0.04
C LEU A 524 -13.05 0.77 0.25
N THR A 525 -13.48 1.14 1.44
CA THR A 525 -13.43 2.52 1.92
C THR A 525 -12.95 2.49 3.36
N GLY A 526 -11.72 2.96 3.55
CA GLY A 526 -11.16 3.24 4.86
C GLY A 526 -11.84 4.44 5.51
N SER A 527 -11.99 4.40 6.81
CA SER A 527 -12.49 5.51 7.62
C SER A 527 -11.69 5.57 8.91
N ASP A 528 -11.38 6.77 9.37
CA ASP A 528 -10.66 6.98 10.61
C ASP A 528 -11.36 8.04 11.47
N ASP A 529 -11.08 8.05 12.77
CA ASP A 529 -11.63 9.06 13.68
C ASP A 529 -10.81 10.37 13.67
N ARG A 530 -9.74 10.42 12.86
CA ARG A 530 -8.86 11.57 12.64
C ARG A 530 -8.64 11.84 11.16
N ASP A 531 -8.18 13.05 10.88
CA ASP A 531 -7.78 13.46 9.54
C ASP A 531 -6.49 12.73 9.14
N GLY A 532 -6.46 12.20 7.92
CA GLY A 532 -5.31 11.48 7.41
C GLY A 532 -5.66 10.63 6.20
N TYR A 533 -4.63 10.21 5.47
CA TYR A 533 -4.83 9.26 4.38
C TYR A 533 -4.92 7.85 4.95
N VAL A 534 -6.01 7.15 4.64
CA VAL A 534 -6.25 5.77 5.08
C VAL A 534 -5.99 4.81 3.92
N VAL A 535 -5.04 3.90 4.10
CA VAL A 535 -4.65 2.91 3.10
C VAL A 535 -5.46 1.64 3.32
N SER A 536 -6.38 1.32 2.40
CA SER A 536 -7.11 0.05 2.45
C SER A 536 -6.36 -1.07 1.75
N GLU A 537 -6.50 -2.30 2.25
CA GLU A 537 -5.91 -3.50 1.66
C GLU A 537 -6.82 -4.71 1.78
N SER A 538 -6.60 -5.70 0.92
CA SER A 538 -7.33 -6.96 0.92
C SER A 538 -6.43 -8.14 0.60
N ARG A 539 -6.86 -9.34 0.96
CA ARG A 539 -6.25 -10.59 0.51
C ARG A 539 -7.31 -11.64 0.27
N VAL A 540 -7.05 -12.54 -0.68
CA VAL A 540 -7.97 -13.62 -1.05
C VAL A 540 -7.35 -14.95 -0.63
N ASP A 541 -8.11 -15.76 0.10
CA ASP A 541 -7.70 -17.06 0.62
C ASP A 541 -6.36 -17.05 1.40
N GLY A 542 -6.06 -15.91 2.04
CA GLY A 542 -4.81 -15.70 2.79
C GLY A 542 -3.58 -15.42 1.92
N ASP A 543 -3.73 -15.26 0.60
CA ASP A 543 -2.63 -15.06 -0.33
C ASP A 543 -2.15 -13.60 -0.41
N GLY A 544 -1.50 -13.17 0.68
CA GLY A 544 -0.77 -11.91 0.74
C GLY A 544 -1.63 -10.65 0.78
N TRP A 545 -1.25 -9.68 1.61
CA TRP A 545 -1.95 -8.39 1.63
C TRP A 545 -1.65 -7.58 0.37
N PHE A 546 -2.71 -7.11 -0.27
CA PHE A 546 -2.68 -6.32 -1.49
C PHE A 546 -3.33 -4.96 -1.25
N ASN A 547 -2.56 -3.90 -1.44
CA ASN A 547 -3.01 -2.52 -1.33
C ASN A 547 -4.12 -2.24 -2.36
N TYR A 548 -5.28 -1.84 -1.86
CA TYR A 548 -6.44 -1.53 -2.67
C TYR A 548 -6.33 -0.12 -3.23
N PHE A 549 -6.37 0.00 -4.56
CA PHE A 549 -6.28 1.28 -5.28
C PHE A 549 -7.47 1.56 -6.21
N GLY A 550 -8.59 0.86 -6.02
CA GLY A 550 -9.72 0.93 -6.95
C GLY A 550 -9.48 0.06 -8.18
N TRP A 551 -9.41 0.67 -9.37
CA TRP A 551 -9.15 -0.01 -10.63
C TRP A 551 -7.93 0.57 -11.36
N PRO A 552 -7.19 -0.21 -12.19
CA PRO A 552 -5.96 0.26 -12.83
C PRO A 552 -6.12 1.51 -13.71
N THR A 553 -7.30 1.71 -14.31
CA THR A 553 -7.59 2.90 -15.13
C THR A 553 -8.20 4.06 -14.35
N SER A 554 -8.71 3.81 -13.13
CA SER A 554 -9.26 4.86 -12.26
C SER A 554 -9.46 4.35 -10.83
N SER A 555 -8.97 5.12 -9.85
CA SER A 555 -9.23 4.84 -8.43
C SER A 555 -10.70 5.02 -8.03
N ALA A 556 -11.49 5.71 -8.86
CA ALA A 556 -12.92 5.88 -8.63
C ALA A 556 -13.73 4.63 -8.95
N LEU A 557 -13.18 3.68 -9.72
CA LEU A 557 -13.86 2.43 -10.07
C LEU A 557 -13.55 1.34 -9.04
N PRO A 558 -14.52 0.46 -8.71
CA PRO A 558 -14.28 -0.67 -7.81
C PRO A 558 -13.39 -1.74 -8.47
N TRP A 559 -12.78 -2.59 -7.65
CA TRP A 559 -12.02 -3.74 -8.14
C TRP A 559 -12.98 -4.79 -8.69
N THR A 560 -12.83 -5.16 -9.97
CA THR A 560 -13.70 -6.14 -10.63
C THR A 560 -13.06 -7.52 -10.66
N PHE A 561 -13.75 -8.50 -10.09
CA PHE A 561 -13.38 -9.91 -10.18
C PHE A 561 -14.10 -10.56 -11.36
N THR A 562 -13.39 -11.32 -12.18
CA THR A 562 -13.97 -12.17 -13.23
C THR A 562 -13.24 -13.51 -13.30
N GLU A 563 -13.84 -14.55 -13.87
CA GLU A 563 -13.20 -15.87 -13.95
C GLU A 563 -11.90 -15.86 -14.75
N GLN A 564 -11.84 -15.05 -15.81
CA GLN A 564 -10.68 -14.94 -16.70
C GLN A 564 -9.82 -13.72 -16.41
N GLY A 565 -10.23 -12.88 -15.45
CA GLY A 565 -9.71 -11.53 -15.24
C GLY A 565 -10.08 -10.55 -16.37
N THR A 566 -9.61 -9.32 -16.23
CA THR A 566 -9.76 -8.26 -17.23
C THR A 566 -8.38 -7.85 -17.71
N VAL A 567 -8.16 -7.90 -19.03
CA VAL A 567 -6.87 -7.50 -19.62
C VAL A 567 -6.81 -5.98 -19.78
N ILE A 568 -5.82 -5.35 -19.15
CA ILE A 568 -5.52 -3.92 -19.25
C ILE A 568 -4.01 -3.79 -19.44
N ASP A 569 -3.58 -3.09 -20.50
CA ASP A 569 -2.17 -2.92 -20.86
C ASP A 569 -1.37 -4.24 -20.83
N SER A 570 -1.96 -5.31 -21.34
CA SER A 570 -1.39 -6.67 -21.39
C SER A 570 -1.07 -7.29 -20.02
N LEU A 571 -1.78 -6.88 -18.97
CA LEU A 571 -1.86 -7.57 -17.68
C LEU A 571 -3.31 -7.96 -17.38
N THR A 572 -3.51 -9.10 -16.74
CA THR A 572 -4.82 -9.63 -16.35
C THR A 572 -5.10 -9.28 -14.89
N TYR A 573 -6.09 -8.44 -14.64
CA TYR A 573 -6.49 -8.00 -13.31
C TYR A 573 -7.75 -8.73 -12.81
N GLY A 574 -7.80 -9.00 -11.50
CA GLY A 574 -9.01 -9.49 -10.84
C GLY A 574 -9.46 -10.88 -11.29
N LYS A 575 -8.52 -11.74 -11.72
CA LYS A 575 -8.85 -13.11 -12.10
C LYS A 575 -9.15 -13.94 -10.86
N LEU A 576 -10.41 -14.35 -10.70
CA LEU A 576 -10.87 -15.17 -9.60
C LEU A 576 -11.45 -16.48 -10.14
N PRO A 577 -10.73 -17.62 -10.01
CA PRO A 577 -11.24 -18.92 -10.43
C PRO A 577 -12.62 -19.23 -9.84
N ARG A 578 -13.37 -20.14 -10.48
CA ARG A 578 -14.66 -20.57 -9.92
C ARG A 578 -14.49 -21.27 -8.58
N GLY A 579 -15.43 -21.04 -7.68
CA GLY A 579 -15.51 -21.73 -6.39
C GLY A 579 -15.67 -20.76 -5.23
N ARG A 580 -15.56 -21.29 -4.01
CA ARG A 580 -15.64 -20.52 -2.77
C ARG A 580 -14.29 -19.91 -2.39
N HIS A 581 -14.27 -18.61 -2.14
CA HIS A 581 -13.12 -17.81 -1.69
C HIS A 581 -13.44 -17.00 -0.44
N GLU A 582 -12.49 -16.90 0.48
CA GLU A 582 -12.55 -15.95 1.60
C GLU A 582 -11.78 -14.68 1.22
N ILE A 583 -12.41 -13.52 1.35
CA ILE A 583 -11.77 -12.22 1.15
C ILE A 583 -11.66 -11.55 2.52
N GLU A 584 -10.42 -11.28 2.93
CA GLU A 584 -10.11 -10.48 4.11
C GLU A 584 -9.77 -9.05 3.69
N TYR A 585 -10.12 -8.08 4.52
CA TYR A 585 -9.88 -6.66 4.25
C TYR A 585 -9.59 -5.90 5.56
N ARG A 586 -8.74 -4.88 5.47
CA ARG A 586 -8.46 -3.94 6.57
C ARG A 586 -7.96 -2.61 5.99
N SER A 587 -7.64 -1.67 6.88
CA SER A 587 -6.97 -0.43 6.50
C SER A 587 -5.87 -0.06 7.50
N ILE A 588 -5.02 0.87 7.10
CA ILE A 588 -3.94 1.47 7.88
C ILE A 588 -4.16 2.98 7.91
N ASP A 589 -4.15 3.59 9.10
CA ASP A 589 -4.34 5.04 9.24
C ASP A 589 -3.02 5.81 9.05
N ALA A 590 -3.08 7.13 9.17
CA ALA A 590 -1.91 8.00 8.99
C ALA A 590 -0.90 7.95 10.16
N ALA A 591 -1.35 7.51 11.35
CA ALA A 591 -0.48 7.24 12.50
C ALA A 591 0.24 5.88 12.35
N GLY A 592 -0.25 5.01 11.45
CA GLY A 592 0.32 3.70 11.15
C GLY A 592 -0.40 2.54 11.84
N ASN A 593 -1.54 2.76 12.51
CA ASN A 593 -2.26 1.68 13.16
C ASN A 593 -2.96 0.79 12.13
N TYR A 594 -2.91 -0.52 12.37
CA TYR A 594 -3.72 -1.47 11.61
C TYR A 594 -5.14 -1.54 12.18
N GLY A 595 -6.12 -1.38 11.29
CA GLY A 595 -7.51 -1.69 11.58
C GLY A 595 -7.72 -3.19 11.77
N ARG A 596 -8.76 -3.56 12.52
CA ARG A 596 -9.14 -4.96 12.66
C ARG A 596 -9.57 -5.53 11.29
N ALA A 597 -8.99 -6.65 10.91
CA ALA A 597 -9.37 -7.33 9.67
C ALA A 597 -10.82 -7.85 9.74
N GLY A 598 -11.62 -7.45 8.75
CA GLY A 598 -12.91 -8.04 8.44
C GLY A 598 -12.77 -9.12 7.37
N ARG A 599 -13.82 -9.92 7.18
CA ARG A 599 -13.86 -10.92 6.11
C ARG A 599 -15.26 -11.13 5.57
N PHE A 600 -15.34 -11.59 4.33
CA PHE A 600 -16.56 -12.13 3.73
C PHE A 600 -16.22 -13.28 2.78
N THR A 601 -17.21 -14.09 2.44
CA THR A 601 -17.05 -15.23 1.53
C THR A 601 -17.78 -14.96 0.23
N VAL A 602 -17.12 -15.22 -0.90
CA VAL A 602 -17.74 -15.21 -2.22
C VAL A 602 -17.68 -16.60 -2.82
N THR A 603 -18.78 -17.03 -3.44
CA THR A 603 -18.81 -18.26 -4.24
C THR A 603 -19.21 -17.90 -5.66
N THR A 604 -18.29 -18.11 -6.61
CA THR A 604 -18.53 -17.89 -8.04
C THR A 604 -18.93 -19.20 -8.71
N ILE A 605 -20.01 -19.16 -9.49
CA ILE A 605 -20.52 -20.31 -10.25
C ILE A 605 -20.29 -20.12 -11.75
N ALA A 606 -20.56 -21.17 -12.53
CA ALA A 606 -20.48 -21.08 -13.98
C ALA A 606 -21.51 -20.09 -14.53
N PRO A 607 -21.15 -19.26 -15.53
CA PRO A 607 -22.13 -18.44 -16.23
C PRO A 607 -23.11 -19.34 -17.00
N PRO A 608 -24.35 -18.91 -17.21
CA PRO A 608 -25.31 -19.64 -18.02
C PRO A 608 -24.86 -19.75 -19.49
N PRO A 609 -25.30 -20.77 -20.23
CA PRO A 609 -24.97 -20.93 -21.63
C PRO A 609 -25.54 -19.78 -22.48
N ALA A 610 -24.86 -19.42 -23.55
CA ALA A 610 -25.30 -18.35 -24.44
C ALA A 610 -26.67 -18.65 -25.07
N CYS A 611 -27.55 -17.64 -25.06
CA CYS A 611 -28.92 -17.75 -25.54
C CYS A 611 -28.95 -17.94 -27.06
N THR A 612 -29.65 -18.98 -27.54
CA THR A 612 -30.03 -19.08 -28.97
C THR A 612 -31.37 -18.39 -29.24
N ARG A 613 -32.18 -18.20 -28.19
CA ARG A 613 -33.46 -17.49 -28.24
C ARG A 613 -33.68 -16.77 -26.91
N THR A 614 -34.00 -15.49 -26.95
CA THR A 614 -34.37 -14.72 -25.76
C THR A 614 -35.85 -14.35 -25.79
N VAL A 615 -36.52 -14.52 -24.66
CA VAL A 615 -37.88 -14.05 -24.41
C VAL A 615 -37.78 -12.97 -23.35
N THR A 616 -38.34 -11.81 -23.65
CA THR A 616 -38.51 -10.69 -22.73
C THR A 616 -40.00 -10.34 -22.62
N GLY A 617 -40.39 -9.61 -21.58
CA GLY A 617 -41.78 -9.18 -21.39
C GLY A 617 -42.74 -10.36 -21.13
N VAL A 618 -43.99 -10.26 -21.58
CA VAL A 618 -45.05 -11.23 -21.25
C VAL A 618 -45.23 -12.27 -22.36
N HIS A 619 -45.02 -13.55 -22.04
CA HIS A 619 -45.41 -14.69 -22.87
C HIS A 619 -46.69 -15.31 -22.31
N ARG A 620 -47.79 -15.20 -23.07
CA ARG A 620 -49.09 -15.74 -22.64
C ARG A 620 -49.25 -17.20 -23.09
N GLY A 621 -49.59 -18.07 -22.15
CA GLY A 621 -49.84 -19.49 -22.40
C GLY A 621 -48.60 -20.36 -22.18
N PRO A 622 -48.69 -21.67 -22.50
CA PRO A 622 -47.59 -22.60 -22.28
C PRO A 622 -46.39 -22.27 -23.18
N LEU A 623 -45.18 -22.59 -22.69
CA LEU A 623 -43.93 -22.44 -23.42
C LEU A 623 -43.22 -23.79 -23.50
N THR A 624 -42.93 -24.25 -24.72
CA THR A 624 -42.12 -25.45 -24.95
C THR A 624 -40.75 -25.06 -25.48
N VAL A 625 -39.70 -25.43 -24.75
CA VAL A 625 -38.30 -25.28 -25.17
C VAL A 625 -37.89 -26.56 -25.88
N ALA A 626 -37.94 -26.53 -27.21
CA ALA A 626 -37.80 -27.73 -28.04
C ALA A 626 -36.34 -28.08 -28.39
N GLY A 627 -35.42 -27.11 -28.33
CA GLY A 627 -34.01 -27.26 -28.66
C GLY A 627 -33.26 -25.95 -28.45
N GLY A 628 -31.93 -25.99 -28.51
CA GLY A 628 -31.08 -24.83 -28.23
C GLY A 628 -31.20 -24.32 -26.79
N VAL A 629 -30.79 -23.08 -26.58
CA VAL A 629 -30.86 -22.38 -25.28
C VAL A 629 -31.94 -21.31 -25.36
N THR A 630 -33.05 -21.50 -24.66
CA THR A 630 -34.06 -20.44 -24.48
C THR A 630 -33.77 -19.71 -23.17
N CYS A 631 -33.54 -18.41 -23.26
CA CYS A 631 -33.39 -17.51 -22.13
C CYS A 631 -34.68 -16.74 -21.88
N LEU A 632 -35.13 -16.74 -20.63
CA LEU A 632 -36.18 -15.85 -20.13
C LEU A 632 -35.47 -14.74 -19.36
N ASP A 633 -35.46 -13.54 -19.91
CA ASP A 633 -34.78 -12.37 -19.35
C ASP A 633 -35.84 -11.39 -18.82
N ASP A 634 -35.96 -11.36 -17.48
CA ASP A 634 -37.03 -10.74 -16.70
C ASP A 634 -38.45 -10.97 -17.28
N ALA A 635 -38.66 -12.13 -17.91
CA ALA A 635 -39.88 -12.43 -18.62
C ALA A 635 -40.98 -12.98 -17.70
N GLN A 636 -42.23 -12.74 -18.08
CA GLN A 636 -43.41 -13.30 -17.42
C GLN A 636 -44.07 -14.34 -18.32
N VAL A 637 -43.94 -15.61 -17.96
CA VAL A 637 -44.62 -16.72 -18.65
C VAL A 637 -45.89 -17.08 -17.89
N THR A 638 -47.06 -16.77 -18.47
CA THR A 638 -48.36 -17.09 -17.86
C THR A 638 -48.87 -18.46 -18.31
N GLY A 639 -48.12 -19.51 -17.96
CA GLY A 639 -48.40 -20.89 -18.37
C GLY A 639 -47.31 -21.86 -17.92
N ALA A 640 -47.50 -23.14 -18.23
CA ALA A 640 -46.49 -24.17 -17.93
C ALA A 640 -45.29 -24.06 -18.89
N VAL A 641 -44.09 -24.31 -18.38
CA VAL A 641 -42.86 -24.38 -19.16
C VAL A 641 -42.42 -25.84 -19.25
N THR A 642 -42.20 -26.34 -20.47
CA THR A 642 -41.71 -27.70 -20.71
C THR A 642 -40.40 -27.65 -21.47
N VAL A 643 -39.34 -28.25 -20.92
CA VAL A 643 -38.03 -28.36 -21.57
C VAL A 643 -37.85 -29.78 -22.11
N ARG A 644 -37.67 -29.90 -23.42
CA ARG A 644 -37.49 -31.19 -24.09
C ARG A 644 -36.07 -31.73 -23.91
N PRO A 645 -35.85 -33.04 -24.11
CA PRO A 645 -34.52 -33.64 -24.04
C PRO A 645 -33.50 -32.91 -24.90
N GLY A 646 -32.32 -32.63 -24.35
CA GLY A 646 -31.21 -31.94 -25.01
C GLY A 646 -31.38 -30.43 -25.18
N ALA A 647 -32.53 -29.85 -24.81
CA ALA A 647 -32.72 -28.40 -24.81
C ALA A 647 -32.29 -27.79 -23.47
N SER A 648 -31.98 -26.49 -23.47
CA SER A 648 -31.59 -25.73 -22.28
C SER A 648 -32.51 -24.56 -22.00
N LEU A 649 -32.74 -24.29 -20.73
CA LEU A 649 -33.53 -23.15 -20.26
C LEU A 649 -32.70 -22.34 -19.25
N VAL A 650 -32.55 -21.06 -19.52
CA VAL A 650 -31.99 -20.07 -18.60
C VAL A 650 -33.11 -19.12 -18.22
N VAL A 651 -33.30 -18.87 -16.93
CA VAL A 651 -34.27 -17.90 -16.41
C VAL A 651 -33.49 -16.95 -15.52
N ASP A 652 -33.36 -15.71 -15.97
CA ASP A 652 -32.70 -14.63 -15.24
C ASP A 652 -33.77 -13.63 -14.81
N GLY A 653 -34.09 -13.62 -13.51
CA GLY A 653 -35.24 -12.91 -12.97
C GLY A 653 -36.59 -13.44 -13.47
N GLY A 654 -37.60 -12.58 -13.53
CA GLY A 654 -38.90 -12.92 -14.11
C GLY A 654 -39.77 -13.91 -13.30
N ARG A 655 -40.88 -14.32 -13.93
CA ARG A 655 -41.90 -15.17 -13.30
C ARG A 655 -42.50 -16.21 -14.25
N ILE A 656 -42.61 -17.44 -13.78
CA ILE A 656 -43.37 -18.52 -14.40
C ILE A 656 -44.58 -18.83 -13.51
N THR A 657 -45.81 -18.62 -14.02
CA THR A 657 -47.01 -18.87 -13.21
C THR A 657 -47.43 -20.34 -13.20
N GLY A 658 -47.03 -21.12 -14.21
CA GLY A 658 -47.31 -22.56 -14.28
C GLY A 658 -46.20 -23.43 -13.67
N ALA A 659 -46.31 -24.74 -13.88
CA ALA A 659 -45.26 -25.70 -13.53
C ALA A 659 -44.11 -25.63 -14.54
N LEU A 660 -42.89 -25.91 -14.08
CA LEU A 660 -41.70 -26.09 -14.90
C LEU A 660 -41.31 -27.57 -14.87
N ASN A 661 -41.41 -28.23 -16.02
CA ASN A 661 -41.04 -29.64 -16.18
C ASN A 661 -39.91 -29.78 -17.21
N ALA A 662 -38.81 -30.41 -16.82
CA ALA A 662 -37.67 -30.66 -17.69
C ALA A 662 -37.22 -32.13 -17.57
N VAL A 663 -37.14 -32.82 -18.70
CA VAL A 663 -36.71 -34.23 -18.75
C VAL A 663 -35.54 -34.37 -19.71
N ARG A 664 -34.40 -34.82 -19.16
CA ARG A 664 -33.09 -34.90 -19.82
C ARG A 664 -32.68 -33.60 -20.53
N PRO A 665 -32.86 -32.41 -19.92
CA PRO A 665 -32.39 -31.18 -20.52
C PRO A 665 -30.85 -31.19 -20.59
N ALA A 666 -30.27 -30.44 -21.52
CA ALA A 666 -28.82 -30.23 -21.51
C ALA A 666 -28.43 -29.42 -20.27
N GLU A 667 -29.04 -28.25 -20.08
CA GLU A 667 -28.81 -27.40 -18.90
C GLU A 667 -30.08 -26.68 -18.43
N ILE A 668 -30.23 -26.50 -17.11
CA ILE A 668 -31.27 -25.67 -16.52
C ILE A 668 -30.62 -24.68 -15.55
N HIS A 669 -30.85 -23.38 -15.77
CA HIS A 669 -30.40 -22.31 -14.86
C HIS A 669 -31.60 -21.46 -14.46
N LEU A 670 -31.93 -21.44 -13.16
CA LEU A 670 -32.95 -20.59 -12.55
C LEU A 670 -32.24 -19.62 -11.59
N LEU A 671 -32.17 -18.34 -11.97
CA LEU A 671 -31.38 -17.32 -11.31
C LEU A 671 -32.32 -16.19 -10.88
N GLY A 672 -32.59 -16.07 -9.59
CA GLY A 672 -33.53 -15.06 -9.07
C GLY A 672 -34.98 -15.19 -9.56
N ALA A 673 -35.34 -16.35 -10.13
CA ALA A 673 -36.63 -16.57 -10.77
C ALA A 673 -37.76 -16.81 -9.76
N ARG A 674 -39.01 -16.58 -10.18
CA ARG A 674 -40.21 -16.99 -9.40
C ARG A 674 -41.04 -18.03 -10.15
N VAL A 675 -41.10 -19.24 -9.63
CA VAL A 675 -41.95 -20.33 -10.15
C VAL A 675 -43.15 -20.53 -9.22
N THR A 676 -44.35 -20.21 -9.70
CA THR A 676 -45.57 -20.38 -8.88
C THR A 676 -46.02 -21.84 -8.81
N GLY A 677 -45.81 -22.62 -9.89
CA GLY A 677 -46.12 -24.05 -9.92
C GLY A 677 -45.02 -24.93 -9.32
N ALA A 678 -45.13 -26.24 -9.56
CA ALA A 678 -44.10 -27.21 -9.20
C ALA A 678 -42.89 -27.09 -10.14
N LEU A 679 -41.70 -27.42 -9.61
CA LEU A 679 -40.45 -27.56 -10.33
C LEU A 679 -40.05 -29.03 -10.37
N ALA A 680 -39.99 -29.62 -11.56
CA ALA A 680 -39.51 -30.98 -11.76
C ALA A 680 -38.39 -31.00 -12.80
N VAL A 681 -37.18 -31.36 -12.37
CA VAL A 681 -36.01 -31.49 -13.25
C VAL A 681 -35.41 -32.88 -13.08
N ASN A 682 -35.43 -33.66 -14.16
CA ASN A 682 -34.95 -35.02 -14.19
C ASN A 682 -33.86 -35.20 -15.25
N GLY A 683 -32.63 -35.54 -14.83
CA GLY A 683 -31.54 -35.92 -15.73
C GLY A 683 -30.86 -34.76 -16.45
N ALA A 684 -30.78 -33.57 -15.83
CA ALA A 684 -30.06 -32.44 -16.41
C ALA A 684 -28.55 -32.67 -16.43
N GLY A 685 -27.89 -32.32 -17.54
CA GLY A 685 -26.42 -32.34 -17.64
C GLY A 685 -25.74 -31.25 -16.78
N SER A 686 -26.47 -30.18 -16.46
CA SER A 686 -26.14 -29.20 -15.43
C SER A 686 -27.43 -28.60 -14.87
N LEU A 687 -27.49 -28.39 -13.55
CA LEU A 687 -28.64 -27.77 -12.89
C LEU A 687 -28.17 -26.70 -11.90
N THR A 688 -28.59 -25.46 -12.14
CA THR A 688 -28.33 -24.32 -11.27
C THR A 688 -29.66 -23.71 -10.83
N VAL A 689 -29.92 -23.68 -9.53
CA VAL A 689 -31.10 -23.03 -8.93
C VAL A 689 -30.60 -22.13 -7.80
N VAL A 690 -30.54 -20.82 -8.05
CA VAL A 690 -29.97 -19.85 -7.11
C VAL A 690 -30.94 -18.70 -6.92
N GLY A 691 -31.20 -18.32 -5.67
CA GLY A 691 -32.09 -17.20 -5.33
C GLY A 691 -33.53 -17.36 -5.83
N THR A 692 -33.95 -18.59 -6.17
CA THR A 692 -35.23 -18.85 -6.83
C THR A 692 -36.34 -19.07 -5.81
N GLU A 693 -37.52 -18.48 -6.01
CA GLU A 693 -38.73 -18.79 -5.24
C GLU A 693 -39.58 -19.83 -6.00
N VAL A 694 -39.71 -21.03 -5.45
CA VAL A 694 -40.62 -22.08 -5.92
C VAL A 694 -41.78 -22.20 -4.92
N ARG A 695 -42.99 -21.82 -5.33
CA ARG A 695 -44.17 -21.95 -4.47
C ARG A 695 -44.73 -23.37 -4.40
N GLY A 696 -44.56 -24.16 -5.47
CA GLY A 696 -44.91 -25.57 -5.50
C GLY A 696 -43.84 -26.49 -4.87
N ALA A 697 -44.00 -27.79 -5.09
CA ALA A 697 -42.97 -28.78 -4.76
C ALA A 697 -41.80 -28.71 -5.75
N ALA A 698 -40.59 -29.04 -5.29
CA ALA A 698 -39.37 -29.12 -6.08
C ALA A 698 -38.81 -30.54 -6.04
N LEU A 699 -38.75 -31.21 -7.19
CA LEU A 699 -38.21 -32.55 -7.36
C LEU A 699 -37.01 -32.51 -8.31
N LEU A 700 -35.81 -32.76 -7.76
CA LEU A 700 -34.54 -32.70 -8.49
C LEU A 700 -33.89 -34.09 -8.52
N THR A 701 -34.02 -34.79 -9.64
CA THR A 701 -33.61 -36.20 -9.74
C THR A 701 -32.57 -36.45 -10.83
N GLY A 702 -31.55 -37.25 -10.55
CA GLY A 702 -30.63 -37.74 -11.59
C GLY A 702 -29.78 -36.66 -12.28
N ASN A 703 -29.65 -35.47 -11.69
CA ASN A 703 -28.93 -34.35 -12.30
C ASN A 703 -27.44 -34.41 -12.01
N THR A 704 -26.64 -33.85 -12.92
CA THR A 704 -25.19 -33.73 -12.76
C THR A 704 -24.82 -32.41 -12.08
N ALA A 705 -23.97 -32.49 -11.04
CA ALA A 705 -23.46 -31.35 -10.26
C ALA A 705 -24.49 -30.25 -9.89
N PRO A 706 -25.67 -30.61 -9.34
CA PRO A 706 -26.71 -29.62 -9.07
C PRO A 706 -26.33 -28.61 -7.99
N ILE A 707 -26.62 -27.34 -8.25
CA ILE A 707 -26.54 -26.24 -7.30
C ILE A 707 -27.97 -25.86 -6.90
N LEU A 708 -28.24 -25.83 -5.60
CA LEU A 708 -29.48 -25.34 -5.02
C LEU A 708 -29.12 -24.43 -3.83
N ALA A 709 -29.02 -23.12 -4.08
CA ALA A 709 -28.49 -22.16 -3.11
C ALA A 709 -29.45 -20.98 -2.91
N GLY A 710 -29.60 -20.51 -1.68
CA GLY A 710 -30.38 -19.33 -1.30
C GLY A 710 -31.80 -19.29 -1.85
N SER A 711 -32.38 -20.45 -2.16
CA SER A 711 -33.68 -20.58 -2.80
C SER A 711 -34.77 -20.83 -1.76
N THR A 712 -35.97 -20.34 -2.05
CA THR A 712 -37.15 -20.55 -1.22
C THR A 712 -38.04 -21.58 -1.89
N VAL A 713 -38.24 -22.74 -1.27
CA VAL A 713 -39.24 -23.72 -1.71
C VAL A 713 -40.36 -23.71 -0.67
N LYS A 714 -41.61 -23.51 -1.07
CA LYS A 714 -42.76 -23.55 -0.13
C LYS A 714 -43.47 -24.91 -0.09
N GLY A 715 -43.33 -25.71 -1.15
CA GLY A 715 -43.74 -27.11 -1.15
C GLY A 715 -42.64 -28.06 -0.65
N ALA A 716 -42.85 -29.36 -0.83
CA ALA A 716 -41.84 -30.37 -0.52
C ALA A 716 -40.62 -30.23 -1.45
N LEU A 717 -39.42 -30.33 -0.87
CA LEU A 717 -38.15 -30.39 -1.60
C LEU A 717 -37.58 -31.81 -1.48
N ALA A 718 -37.34 -32.49 -2.61
CA ALA A 718 -36.77 -33.83 -2.62
C ALA A 718 -35.70 -33.97 -3.71
N CYS A 719 -34.58 -34.57 -3.35
CA CYS A 719 -33.44 -34.78 -4.24
C CYS A 719 -32.96 -36.24 -4.17
N ALA A 720 -32.82 -36.89 -5.34
CA ALA A 720 -32.43 -38.29 -5.41
C ALA A 720 -31.61 -38.59 -6.67
N GLY A 721 -30.59 -39.45 -6.54
CA GLY A 721 -29.80 -39.93 -7.67
C GLY A 721 -28.95 -38.88 -8.39
N ASN A 722 -28.79 -37.68 -7.83
CA ASN A 722 -27.92 -36.65 -8.39
C ASN A 722 -26.44 -37.00 -8.12
N THR A 723 -25.55 -36.64 -9.06
CA THR A 723 -24.11 -36.96 -8.96
C THR A 723 -23.24 -35.73 -9.28
N PRO A 724 -22.45 -35.22 -8.32
CA PRO A 724 -22.57 -35.46 -6.87
C PRO A 724 -23.93 -35.00 -6.29
N ALA A 725 -24.13 -35.21 -4.99
CA ALA A 725 -25.28 -34.62 -4.28
C ALA A 725 -25.30 -33.08 -4.40
N PRO A 726 -26.48 -32.43 -4.33
CA PRO A 726 -26.56 -30.98 -4.47
C PRO A 726 -25.79 -30.21 -3.40
N VAL A 727 -25.39 -28.98 -3.74
CA VAL A 727 -24.67 -28.05 -2.85
C VAL A 727 -25.43 -26.72 -2.72
N ASP A 728 -25.25 -26.02 -1.59
CA ASP A 728 -25.90 -24.73 -1.30
C ASP A 728 -24.94 -23.53 -1.34
N LEU A 729 -23.66 -23.78 -1.63
CA LEU A 729 -22.63 -22.74 -1.78
C LEU A 729 -22.42 -21.87 -0.52
N GLY A 730 -22.85 -22.35 0.65
CA GLY A 730 -22.79 -21.62 1.92
C GLY A 730 -23.96 -20.65 2.12
N VAL A 731 -24.94 -20.65 1.21
CA VAL A 731 -26.18 -19.87 1.33
C VAL A 731 -27.36 -20.84 1.41
N PRO A 732 -27.86 -21.15 2.62
CA PRO A 732 -28.86 -22.20 2.80
C PRO A 732 -30.21 -21.85 2.17
N ASN A 733 -30.95 -22.89 1.77
CA ASN A 733 -32.34 -22.77 1.34
C ASN A 733 -33.29 -22.67 2.54
N THR A 734 -34.50 -22.11 2.35
CA THR A 734 -35.44 -21.88 3.46
C THR A 734 -36.03 -23.14 4.08
N ILE A 735 -36.04 -24.25 3.34
CA ILE A 735 -36.59 -25.55 3.80
C ILE A 735 -35.51 -26.62 3.70
N LYS A 736 -35.46 -27.50 4.71
CA LYS A 736 -34.69 -28.76 4.65
C LYS A 736 -35.42 -29.76 3.77
N GLY A 737 -34.76 -30.23 2.71
CA GLY A 737 -35.33 -31.23 1.80
C GLY A 737 -35.21 -32.66 2.33
N ALA A 738 -35.75 -33.61 1.56
CA ALA A 738 -35.55 -35.04 1.77
C ALA A 738 -34.43 -35.59 0.84
N GLY A 739 -33.89 -36.75 1.20
CA GLY A 739 -32.84 -37.42 0.43
C GLY A 739 -31.55 -36.60 0.40
N GLN A 740 -30.99 -36.38 -0.80
CA GLN A 740 -29.74 -35.64 -0.99
C GLN A 740 -29.86 -34.14 -0.66
N CYS A 741 -31.07 -33.62 -0.41
CA CYS A 741 -31.30 -32.23 -0.03
C CYS A 741 -31.55 -32.02 1.47
N ALA A 742 -31.34 -33.05 2.30
CA ALA A 742 -31.48 -32.95 3.76
C ALA A 742 -30.33 -32.20 4.45
N GLY A 743 -29.12 -32.26 3.87
CA GLY A 743 -27.93 -31.55 4.32
C GLY A 743 -27.07 -31.19 3.12
N LEU A 744 -27.09 -29.93 2.73
CA LEU A 744 -26.33 -29.42 1.59
C LEU A 744 -24.99 -28.89 2.08
N ALA A 745 -23.93 -29.20 1.33
CA ALA A 745 -22.59 -28.70 1.63
C ALA A 745 -22.35 -27.35 0.92
N PRO A 746 -21.42 -26.52 1.43
CA PRO A 746 -21.14 -25.20 0.86
C PRO A 746 -20.33 -25.24 -0.45
N GLY A 747 -20.23 -26.41 -1.11
CA GLY A 747 -19.46 -26.60 -2.34
C GLY A 747 -17.93 -26.61 -2.15
N PRO A 748 -17.18 -26.81 -3.25
CA PRO A 748 -15.72 -26.83 -3.23
C PRO A 748 -15.12 -25.43 -3.05
N ARG A 749 -13.92 -25.37 -2.48
CA ARG A 749 -13.08 -24.16 -2.52
C ARG A 749 -12.63 -23.88 -3.96
N GLY A 750 -12.48 -22.60 -4.28
CA GLY A 750 -11.85 -22.17 -5.51
C GLY A 750 -10.36 -22.52 -5.54
N ARG A 751 -9.74 -22.36 -6.72
CA ARG A 751 -8.29 -22.45 -6.87
C ARG A 751 -7.61 -21.18 -6.34
N ALA A 752 -6.30 -21.21 -6.15
CA ALA A 752 -5.53 -20.05 -5.71
C ALA A 752 -5.80 -18.80 -6.59
N TYR A 753 -5.93 -17.66 -5.93
CA TYR A 753 -6.06 -16.34 -6.53
C TYR A 753 -4.67 -15.73 -6.80
N GLU A 754 -4.58 -14.85 -7.78
CA GLU A 754 -3.45 -13.92 -7.92
C GLU A 754 -4.03 -12.62 -8.47
N ALA A 755 -3.78 -11.50 -7.78
CA ALA A 755 -4.46 -10.23 -8.08
C ALA A 755 -4.19 -9.71 -9.48
N VAL A 756 -2.96 -9.90 -9.95
CA VAL A 756 -2.50 -9.47 -11.27
C VAL A 756 -1.66 -10.59 -11.87
N GLN A 757 -2.05 -11.06 -13.04
CA GLN A 757 -1.35 -12.10 -13.79
C GLN A 757 -0.87 -11.55 -15.14
N HIS A 758 0.10 -12.22 -15.74
CA HIS A 758 0.33 -12.05 -17.19
C HIS A 758 -0.86 -12.59 -17.97
N VAL A 759 -1.09 -12.03 -19.17
CA VAL A 759 -2.06 -12.59 -20.10
C VAL A 759 -1.61 -14.01 -20.41
N ALA A 760 -2.43 -14.99 -20.03
CA ALA A 760 -2.18 -16.38 -20.40
C ALA A 760 -2.18 -16.46 -21.94
N GLN A 761 -1.09 -16.95 -22.51
CA GLN A 761 -1.01 -17.26 -23.94
C GLN A 761 -1.63 -18.62 -24.24
#